data_AF-A0A1G4S498-F1
#
_entry.id   AF-A0A1G4S498-F1
#
_cell.length_a   1.000
_cell.length_b   1.000
_cell.length_c   1.000
_cell.angle_alpha   90.00
_cell.angle_beta   90.00
_cell.angle_gamma   90.00
#
_symmetry.space_group_name_H-M   'P 1'
#
loop_
_entity.id
_entity.type
_entity.pdbx_description
1 polymer ?
#
loop_
_entity_poly.entity_id
_entity_poly.type
_entity_poly.pdbx_seq_one_letter_code
_entity_poly.pdbx_strand_id
1 'polypeptide(L)'
;MIISLHNRTLNLDIDAPVSKSIAHRELIVRTFCSVFGHRGETTFDILLPEQDDSVDISATKECLLSLLDYKNKDTIVLPCRESGSTLRFMIPVASAFLAVMDASDKELVFATEGRLYDRPLDDLARCLEPHGVKITGNDEDRTIHVTGEMKPGVFVIDGSVSSQYISGLLMAVPMFETTSRIEVTGEMSSIHYIGLTIEALFKYGVRIEKKDNYFEMREEDYCYREVTIPSGDLKVEGDWSGGAFLICLGLLLEDGSIRIKGLDINSSQGDVAIVDFLEELGIQLTYEGNDIIAARPAKIVPMDMVEYDCRDIPDIVPYMAVLSAVYSSRTILHNVGRLKVKESDRLEAVRECLGKFGYTTSLADEGETLVILGGMVPVRSKKPVRLSSYNDHRMVMTAVLLAAAMSGDVEIDDINCVSKSFPGLIDIIKKYMAPSPMQSVYRGDVLKLTIYGESHSKRIGVYIEGLPGDVEISSGYVAKVMKRRAPGQNKWSTPRSEEDKVIFENEAERVHGYIVNANTKPKDYDPIANTPRPSHADYTARLLYGDDAAKSGGGIFSGRMTAPLCIAGAIAKCELEKRGIKIYSHLLQVEEVSDVGYYEGFSEKDIAQVPAKEFPVIDDSCGKLMIEAISRAQKDGDSVGGVIETVIYGMPGGIGGPLFDGIEGKIAQIIYAIPAVKGVEFGYGFESSYLRGSENNDPFVMTKDGHVTIENNKCGGILGGISVGGGVPVVFSTAIKPTPSIAAEQKTVDLVTRKNTTVKVPGRHDPCIAPRAVPVVECAAAIAIYDMILSKGEISDES
;
A
#
# COMPACT_ATOMS: atom_id res chain seq x y z
N MET A 1 3.07 -12.84 1.71
CA MET A 1 2.47 -11.49 1.81
C MET A 1 1.36 -11.38 0.77
N ILE A 2 0.24 -10.74 1.08
CA ILE A 2 -0.85 -10.51 0.11
C ILE A 2 -0.70 -9.11 -0.50
N ILE A 3 -0.80 -9.03 -1.82
CA ILE A 3 -0.81 -7.82 -2.65
C ILE A 3 -2.22 -7.68 -3.21
N SER A 4 -2.85 -6.53 -3.02
CA SER A 4 -4.25 -6.22 -3.32
C SER A 4 -4.36 -4.77 -3.81
N LEU A 5 -4.87 -4.61 -5.04
CA LEU A 5 -5.11 -3.31 -5.68
C LEU A 5 -6.60 -3.07 -5.96
N HIS A 6 -7.50 -3.84 -5.33
CA HIS A 6 -8.95 -3.70 -5.50
C HIS A 6 -9.44 -2.28 -5.18
N ASN A 7 -10.07 -1.62 -6.17
CA ASN A 7 -10.72 -0.31 -6.03
C ASN A 7 -9.82 0.79 -5.46
N ARG A 8 -8.52 0.76 -5.76
CA ARG A 8 -7.55 1.78 -5.33
C ARG A 8 -7.06 2.58 -6.51
N THR A 9 -7.11 3.90 -6.36
CA THR A 9 -6.33 4.82 -7.19
C THR A 9 -4.92 4.88 -6.64
N LEU A 10 -3.92 4.50 -7.43
CA LEU A 10 -2.51 4.60 -7.05
C LEU A 10 -1.82 5.70 -7.85
N ASN A 11 -1.51 6.82 -7.18
CA ASN A 11 -0.66 7.86 -7.74
C ASN A 11 0.67 7.87 -6.99
N LEU A 12 1.76 7.62 -7.71
CA LEU A 12 3.12 7.65 -7.15
C LEU A 12 3.97 8.68 -7.89
N ASP A 13 4.78 9.39 -7.11
CA ASP A 13 5.88 10.21 -7.60
C ASP A 13 7.16 9.65 -6.96
N ILE A 14 8.04 9.06 -7.77
CA ILE A 14 9.13 8.21 -7.29
C ILE A 14 10.37 8.27 -8.19
N ASP A 15 11.55 8.29 -7.58
CA ASP A 15 12.82 8.09 -8.28
C ASP A 15 13.00 6.61 -8.64
N ALA A 16 13.48 6.35 -9.87
CA ALA A 16 13.94 5.01 -10.24
C ALA A 16 15.07 4.55 -9.28
N PRO A 17 15.11 3.26 -8.89
CA PRO A 17 16.22 2.74 -8.08
C PRO A 17 17.56 3.02 -8.75
N VAL A 18 18.64 3.25 -8.01
CA VAL A 18 19.96 3.53 -8.62
C VAL A 18 20.50 2.33 -9.40
N SER A 19 21.07 2.57 -10.59
CA SER A 19 21.69 1.52 -11.41
C SER A 19 22.96 0.97 -10.76
N LYS A 20 22.87 -0.25 -10.21
CA LYS A 20 24.02 -0.94 -9.61
C LYS A 20 25.15 -1.15 -10.61
N SER A 21 24.81 -1.45 -11.86
CA SER A 21 25.78 -1.70 -12.93
C SER A 21 26.65 -0.48 -13.22
N ILE A 22 26.04 0.71 -13.25
CA ILE A 22 26.77 1.98 -13.43
C ILE A 22 27.53 2.32 -12.15
N ALA A 23 26.88 2.22 -10.98
CA ALA A 23 27.48 2.56 -9.69
C ALA A 23 28.80 1.83 -9.42
N HIS A 24 28.88 0.51 -9.66
CA HIS A 24 30.14 -0.25 -9.52
C HIS A 24 31.27 0.33 -10.37
N ARG A 25 30.99 0.61 -11.65
CA ARG A 25 31.99 1.05 -12.63
C ARG A 25 32.46 2.47 -12.31
N GLU A 26 31.52 3.38 -12.10
CA GLU A 26 31.80 4.75 -11.70
C GLU A 26 32.65 4.79 -10.43
N LEU A 27 32.29 3.99 -9.42
CA LEU A 27 33.01 3.94 -8.16
C LEU A 27 34.46 3.45 -8.34
N ILE A 28 34.65 2.34 -9.04
CA ILE A 28 35.97 1.75 -9.29
C ILE A 28 36.83 2.72 -10.11
N VAL A 29 36.32 3.19 -11.26
CA VAL A 29 37.06 4.07 -12.17
C VAL A 29 37.41 5.39 -11.50
N ARG A 30 36.45 6.04 -10.82
CA ARG A 30 36.70 7.29 -10.09
C ARG A 30 37.79 7.12 -9.03
N THR A 31 37.79 5.99 -8.32
CA THR A 31 38.79 5.68 -7.30
C THR A 31 40.19 5.67 -7.89
N PHE A 32 40.42 4.90 -8.95
CA PHE A 32 41.76 4.78 -9.52
C PHE A 32 42.18 6.03 -10.31
N CYS A 33 41.26 6.73 -10.97
CA CYS A 33 41.54 8.06 -11.53
C CYS A 33 42.00 9.03 -10.43
N SER A 34 41.40 8.98 -9.24
CA SER A 34 41.78 9.81 -8.09
C SER A 34 43.16 9.45 -7.53
N VAL A 35 43.51 8.17 -7.50
CA VAL A 35 44.81 7.69 -6.99
C VAL A 35 45.93 8.06 -7.95
N PHE A 36 45.76 7.76 -9.24
CA PHE A 36 46.81 7.90 -10.24
C PHE A 36 46.88 9.32 -10.84
N GLY A 37 45.74 9.98 -11.06
CA GLY A 37 45.65 11.32 -11.67
C GLY A 37 46.17 12.47 -10.81
N HIS A 38 46.14 12.33 -9.48
CA HIS A 38 46.63 13.36 -8.53
C HIS A 38 47.99 13.03 -7.90
N ARG A 39 48.77 12.11 -8.48
CA ARG A 39 50.10 11.71 -7.97
C ARG A 39 50.12 11.40 -6.45
N GLY A 40 49.01 10.85 -5.93
CA GLY A 40 48.91 10.45 -4.51
C GLY A 40 48.67 11.57 -3.50
N GLU A 41 48.27 12.79 -3.90
CA GLU A 41 47.95 13.89 -2.96
C GLU A 41 46.52 13.84 -2.36
N THR A 42 45.71 12.83 -2.71
CA THR A 42 44.29 12.80 -2.38
C THR A 42 44.02 12.24 -0.97
N THR A 43 43.34 13.03 -0.13
CA THR A 43 42.78 12.56 1.15
C THR A 43 41.54 11.69 0.95
N PHE A 44 41.31 10.76 1.88
CA PHE A 44 40.24 9.74 1.93
C PHE A 44 38.80 10.30 1.83
N ASP A 45 38.60 11.62 1.81
CA ASP A 45 37.29 12.30 1.91
C ASP A 45 36.51 12.38 0.59
N ILE A 46 37.08 11.98 -0.56
CA ILE A 46 36.51 12.29 -1.90
C ILE A 46 35.60 11.19 -2.47
N LEU A 47 35.59 9.97 -1.95
CA LEU A 47 35.20 8.85 -2.82
C LEU A 47 33.72 8.48 -2.86
N LEU A 48 32.91 8.70 -1.83
CA LEU A 48 31.61 8.03 -1.78
C LEU A 48 30.57 8.83 -0.97
N PRO A 49 29.51 9.38 -1.58
CA PRO A 49 28.43 10.02 -0.81
C PRO A 49 27.81 9.02 0.19
N GLU A 50 27.28 9.53 1.29
CA GLU A 50 26.37 8.79 2.18
C GLU A 50 25.03 8.60 1.46
N GLN A 51 24.98 7.68 0.49
CA GLN A 51 23.73 7.19 -0.09
C GLN A 51 23.33 5.86 0.57
N ASP A 52 22.04 5.56 0.49
CA ASP A 52 21.48 4.28 0.90
C ASP A 52 21.91 3.21 -0.14
N ASP A 53 23.16 2.77 -0.01
CA ASP A 53 23.83 1.89 -0.96
C ASP A 53 23.25 0.48 -0.90
N SER A 54 23.02 -0.15 -2.06
CA SER A 54 22.71 -1.58 -2.08
C SER A 54 23.89 -2.39 -1.51
N VAL A 55 23.62 -3.56 -0.93
CA VAL A 55 24.63 -4.46 -0.33
C VAL A 55 25.82 -4.72 -1.27
N ASP A 56 25.56 -4.81 -2.58
CA ASP A 56 26.57 -5.01 -3.62
C ASP A 56 27.52 -3.80 -3.75
N ILE A 57 26.97 -2.58 -3.75
CA ILE A 57 27.75 -1.34 -3.86
C ILE A 57 28.56 -1.10 -2.60
N SER A 58 27.98 -1.36 -1.42
CA SER A 58 28.72 -1.33 -0.16
C SER A 58 29.90 -2.32 -0.16
N ALA A 59 29.72 -3.53 -0.70
CA ALA A 59 30.81 -4.50 -0.82
C ALA A 59 31.95 -3.97 -1.71
N THR A 60 31.65 -3.34 -2.86
CA THR A 60 32.67 -2.72 -3.70
C THR A 60 33.40 -1.58 -2.99
N LYS A 61 32.66 -0.72 -2.28
CA LYS A 61 33.21 0.37 -1.46
C LYS A 61 34.17 -0.16 -0.39
N GLU A 62 33.77 -1.19 0.34
CA GLU A 62 34.61 -1.83 1.37
C GLU A 62 35.85 -2.51 0.78
N CYS A 63 35.71 -3.21 -0.35
CA CYS A 63 36.85 -3.76 -1.10
C CYS A 63 37.86 -2.67 -1.50
N LEU A 64 37.40 -1.55 -2.06
CA LEU A 64 38.28 -0.44 -2.45
C LEU A 64 38.99 0.18 -1.24
N LEU A 65 38.26 0.42 -0.13
CA LEU A 65 38.86 0.94 1.11
C LEU A 65 39.91 -0.02 1.68
N SER A 66 39.62 -1.33 1.72
CA SER A 66 40.58 -2.35 2.15
C SER A 66 41.82 -2.40 1.24
N LEU A 67 41.63 -2.29 -0.08
CA LEU A 67 42.72 -2.31 -1.05
C LEU A 67 43.62 -1.08 -0.95
N LEU A 68 43.04 0.11 -0.73
CA LEU A 68 43.82 1.35 -0.59
C LEU A 68 44.68 1.38 0.70
N ASP A 69 44.33 0.56 1.70
CA ASP A 69 45.11 0.35 2.93
C ASP A 69 46.19 -0.75 2.79
N TYR A 70 46.60 -1.09 1.56
CA TYR A 70 47.56 -2.18 1.28
C TYR A 70 48.92 -2.03 1.99
N LYS A 71 49.39 -0.80 2.26
CA LYS A 71 50.72 -0.55 2.84
C LYS A 71 50.88 -1.12 4.25
N ASN A 72 49.78 -1.31 4.98
CA ASN A 72 49.79 -1.71 6.38
C ASN A 72 49.52 -3.21 6.59
N LYS A 73 49.39 -4.01 5.52
CA LYS A 73 48.92 -5.39 5.57
C LYS A 73 49.76 -6.31 4.66
N ASP A 74 50.04 -7.52 5.13
CA ASP A 74 50.64 -8.58 4.30
C ASP A 74 49.56 -9.35 3.52
N THR A 75 48.37 -9.49 4.13
CA THR A 75 47.18 -10.06 3.51
C THR A 75 46.06 -9.03 3.48
N ILE A 76 45.51 -8.77 2.30
CA ILE A 76 44.46 -7.78 2.08
C ILE A 76 43.12 -8.51 1.92
N VAL A 77 42.25 -8.38 2.92
CA VAL A 77 40.92 -9.00 2.89
C VAL A 77 39.92 -8.06 2.22
N LEU A 78 39.31 -8.55 1.14
CA LEU A 78 38.35 -7.84 0.29
C LEU A 78 36.94 -8.44 0.49
N PRO A 79 36.06 -7.79 1.28
CA PRO A 79 34.75 -8.34 1.62
C PRO A 79 33.77 -8.23 0.44
N CYS A 80 33.61 -9.31 -0.32
CA CYS A 80 32.70 -9.36 -1.48
C CYS A 80 31.25 -9.66 -1.11
N ARG A 81 31.00 -10.19 0.10
CA ARG A 81 29.67 -10.66 0.53
C ARG A 81 29.10 -11.64 -0.50
N GLU A 82 27.84 -11.49 -0.93
CA GLU A 82 27.25 -12.26 -2.04
C GLU A 82 27.40 -11.59 -3.42
N SER A 83 28.19 -10.51 -3.54
CA SER A 83 28.27 -9.69 -4.74
C SER A 83 29.18 -10.28 -5.83
N GLY A 84 28.55 -10.93 -6.82
CA GLY A 84 29.26 -11.45 -7.99
C GLY A 84 29.96 -10.39 -8.83
N SER A 85 29.35 -9.20 -9.00
CA SER A 85 29.95 -8.09 -9.74
C SER A 85 31.22 -7.57 -9.03
N THR A 86 31.13 -7.36 -7.71
CA THR A 86 32.27 -6.93 -6.89
C THR A 86 33.45 -7.88 -7.06
N LEU A 87 33.24 -9.18 -6.85
CA LEU A 87 34.29 -10.20 -6.97
C LEU A 87 34.96 -10.16 -8.36
N ARG A 88 34.17 -10.17 -9.43
CA ARG A 88 34.68 -10.29 -10.80
C ARG A 88 35.35 -9.02 -11.32
N PHE A 89 34.91 -7.84 -10.87
CA PHE A 89 35.59 -6.59 -11.19
C PHE A 89 36.86 -6.43 -10.37
N MET A 90 36.80 -6.73 -9.07
CA MET A 90 37.89 -6.45 -8.15
C MET A 90 39.07 -7.42 -8.28
N ILE A 91 38.90 -8.66 -8.76
CA ILE A 91 40.03 -9.57 -9.01
C ILE A 91 41.06 -8.94 -9.96
N PRO A 92 40.75 -8.64 -11.24
CA PRO A 92 41.74 -8.06 -12.14
C PRO A 92 42.18 -6.66 -11.69
N VAL A 93 41.27 -5.85 -11.14
CA VAL A 93 41.54 -4.48 -10.69
C VAL A 93 42.53 -4.45 -9.51
N ALA A 94 42.32 -5.28 -8.50
CA ALA A 94 43.19 -5.35 -7.34
C ALA A 94 44.56 -5.94 -7.70
N SER A 95 44.59 -6.97 -8.57
CA SER A 95 45.83 -7.55 -9.07
C SER A 95 46.67 -6.53 -9.87
N ALA A 96 46.05 -5.76 -10.76
CA ALA A 96 46.74 -4.70 -11.50
C ALA A 96 47.23 -3.58 -10.58
N PHE A 97 46.40 -3.17 -9.61
CA PHE A 97 46.78 -2.16 -8.63
C PHE A 97 48.03 -2.56 -7.82
N LEU A 98 48.07 -3.78 -7.26
CA LEU A 98 49.23 -4.25 -6.50
C LEU A 98 50.49 -4.40 -7.35
N ALA A 99 50.34 -4.76 -8.64
CA ALA A 99 51.46 -4.80 -9.57
C ALA A 99 52.05 -3.40 -9.82
N VAL A 100 51.20 -2.41 -10.08
CA VAL A 100 51.63 -1.02 -10.34
C VAL A 100 52.20 -0.35 -9.08
N MET A 101 51.71 -0.70 -7.90
CA MET A 101 52.19 -0.16 -6.62
C MET A 101 53.41 -0.90 -6.04
N ASP A 102 54.03 -1.82 -6.79
CA ASP A 102 55.18 -2.64 -6.38
C ASP A 102 54.92 -3.42 -5.06
N ALA A 103 53.73 -4.01 -4.95
CA ALA A 103 53.22 -4.69 -3.75
C ALA A 103 52.62 -6.07 -4.05
N SER A 104 53.16 -6.75 -5.07
CA SER A 104 52.70 -8.07 -5.51
C SER A 104 53.19 -9.23 -4.62
N ASP A 105 54.00 -8.92 -3.61
CA ASP A 105 54.33 -9.82 -2.50
C ASP A 105 53.15 -10.07 -1.57
N LYS A 106 52.10 -9.24 -1.65
CA LYS A 106 50.89 -9.32 -0.82
C LYS A 106 49.89 -10.31 -1.37
N GLU A 107 49.17 -10.96 -0.46
CA GLU A 107 48.07 -11.86 -0.79
C GLU A 107 46.72 -11.12 -0.78
N LEU A 108 45.91 -11.32 -1.82
CA LEU A 108 44.52 -10.84 -1.86
C LEU A 108 43.58 -11.98 -1.45
N VAL A 109 42.73 -11.72 -0.45
CA VAL A 109 41.73 -12.69 0.03
C VAL A 109 40.34 -12.10 -0.16
N PHE A 110 39.59 -12.60 -1.12
CA PHE A 110 38.22 -12.21 -1.38
C PHE A 110 37.28 -13.04 -0.49
N ALA A 111 36.75 -12.41 0.55
CA ALA A 111 35.81 -13.04 1.46
C ALA A 111 34.42 -13.12 0.82
N THR A 112 33.84 -14.32 0.75
CA THR A 112 32.55 -14.57 0.09
C THR A 112 31.49 -15.03 1.07
N GLU A 113 30.22 -14.77 0.75
CA GLU A 113 29.06 -15.23 1.51
C GLU A 113 28.13 -16.07 0.63
N GLY A 114 27.29 -16.88 1.28
CA GLY A 114 26.27 -17.70 0.63
C GLY A 114 26.80 -18.55 -0.52
N ARG A 115 26.14 -18.43 -1.68
CA ARG A 115 26.47 -19.18 -2.90
C ARG A 115 27.52 -18.49 -3.78
N LEU A 116 28.12 -17.37 -3.35
CA LEU A 116 29.09 -16.67 -4.19
C LEU A 116 30.35 -17.51 -4.43
N TYR A 117 30.85 -18.22 -3.40
CA TYR A 117 31.98 -19.15 -3.50
C TYR A 117 31.83 -20.17 -4.63
N ASP A 118 30.62 -20.70 -4.80
CA ASP A 118 30.35 -21.79 -5.74
C ASP A 118 30.19 -21.28 -7.19
N ARG A 119 30.32 -19.96 -7.44
CA ARG A 119 30.18 -19.40 -8.79
C ARG A 119 31.49 -19.58 -9.58
N PRO A 120 31.42 -20.04 -10.84
CA PRO A 120 32.60 -20.35 -11.63
C PRO A 120 33.43 -19.10 -11.92
N LEU A 121 34.75 -19.24 -11.83
CA LEU A 121 35.77 -18.24 -12.17
C LEU A 121 36.82 -18.78 -13.16
N ASP A 122 36.62 -19.99 -13.69
CA ASP A 122 37.62 -20.71 -14.49
C ASP A 122 38.08 -19.91 -15.72
N ASP A 123 37.17 -19.19 -16.38
CA ASP A 123 37.51 -18.36 -17.53
C ASP A 123 38.39 -17.17 -17.16
N LEU A 124 38.10 -16.52 -16.03
CA LEU A 124 38.91 -15.43 -15.53
C LEU A 124 40.29 -15.94 -15.07
N ALA A 125 40.34 -17.09 -14.40
CA ALA A 125 41.58 -17.73 -13.99
C ALA A 125 42.46 -18.10 -15.20
N ARG A 126 41.90 -18.75 -16.22
CA ARG A 126 42.60 -19.08 -17.48
C ARG A 126 43.08 -17.83 -18.22
N CYS A 127 42.34 -16.73 -18.14
CA CYS A 127 42.73 -15.46 -18.74
C CYS A 127 43.94 -14.84 -18.00
N LEU A 128 43.96 -14.89 -16.67
CA LEU A 128 44.94 -14.18 -15.84
C LEU A 128 46.21 -15.00 -15.50
N GLU A 129 46.14 -16.34 -15.51
CA GLU A 129 47.27 -17.23 -15.21
C GLU A 129 48.50 -17.01 -16.13
N PRO A 130 48.37 -16.85 -17.46
CA PRO A 130 49.49 -16.51 -18.34
C PRO A 130 50.15 -15.17 -18.00
N HIS A 131 49.42 -14.29 -17.31
CA HIS A 131 49.86 -12.96 -16.88
C HIS A 131 50.33 -12.93 -15.42
N GLY A 132 50.62 -14.10 -14.83
CA GLY A 132 51.28 -14.19 -13.52
C GLY A 132 50.34 -14.18 -12.32
N VAL A 133 49.03 -14.21 -12.51
CA VAL A 133 48.04 -14.22 -11.42
C VAL A 133 47.45 -15.60 -11.24
N LYS A 134 47.47 -16.11 -10.01
CA LYS A 134 46.86 -17.39 -9.65
C LYS A 134 45.65 -17.18 -8.76
N ILE A 135 44.52 -17.80 -9.12
CA ILE A 135 43.27 -17.79 -8.35
C ILE A 135 43.04 -19.18 -7.74
N THR A 136 42.84 -19.26 -6.44
CA THR A 136 42.58 -20.52 -5.71
C THR A 136 41.47 -20.34 -4.68
N GLY A 137 40.51 -21.26 -4.63
CA GLY A 137 39.50 -21.29 -3.57
C GLY A 137 40.02 -21.97 -2.30
N ASN A 138 39.57 -21.50 -1.14
CA ASN A 138 39.75 -22.14 0.16
C ASN A 138 38.38 -22.63 0.67
N ASP A 139 38.19 -23.94 0.73
CA ASP A 139 36.92 -24.55 1.11
C ASP A 139 36.60 -24.37 2.61
N GLU A 140 37.62 -24.25 3.48
CA GLU A 140 37.43 -24.24 4.93
C GLU A 140 36.76 -22.94 5.41
N ASP A 141 37.16 -21.81 4.84
CA ASP A 141 36.64 -20.48 5.16
C ASP A 141 35.79 -19.87 4.04
N ARG A 142 35.59 -20.61 2.94
CA ARG A 142 34.84 -20.19 1.73
C ARG A 142 35.35 -18.85 1.18
N THR A 143 36.67 -18.69 1.11
CA THR A 143 37.30 -17.49 0.52
C THR A 143 38.03 -17.80 -0.79
N ILE A 144 38.26 -16.77 -1.60
CA ILE A 144 39.02 -16.88 -2.86
C ILE A 144 40.33 -16.13 -2.69
N HIS A 145 41.44 -16.84 -2.82
CA HIS A 145 42.79 -16.31 -2.71
C HIS A 145 43.33 -15.98 -4.10
N VAL A 146 43.94 -14.81 -4.23
CA VAL A 146 44.60 -14.35 -5.46
C VAL A 146 46.02 -13.93 -5.14
N THR A 147 46.98 -14.52 -5.84
CA THR A 147 48.42 -14.30 -5.63
C THR A 147 49.14 -14.07 -6.96
N GLY A 148 50.33 -13.49 -6.88
CA GLY A 148 51.20 -13.26 -8.03
C GLY A 148 51.12 -11.85 -8.59
N GLU A 149 52.10 -11.50 -9.42
CA GLU A 149 52.25 -10.19 -10.04
C GLU A 149 51.57 -10.19 -11.41
N MET A 150 50.52 -9.37 -11.57
CA MET A 150 49.82 -9.23 -12.84
C MET A 150 50.67 -8.45 -13.84
N LYS A 151 50.97 -9.06 -14.98
CA LYS A 151 51.78 -8.48 -16.04
C LYS A 151 50.91 -7.93 -17.18
N PRO A 152 51.30 -6.81 -17.81
CA PRO A 152 50.63 -6.29 -19.00
C PRO A 152 50.86 -7.22 -20.21
N GLY A 153 49.94 -7.20 -21.17
CA GLY A 153 50.02 -8.01 -22.38
C GLY A 153 48.68 -8.21 -23.09
N VAL A 154 48.53 -9.35 -23.75
CA VAL A 154 47.30 -9.74 -24.46
C VAL A 154 46.46 -10.67 -23.59
N PHE A 155 45.33 -10.17 -23.10
CA PHE A 155 44.36 -10.92 -22.29
C PHE A 155 43.32 -11.55 -23.20
N VAL A 156 43.29 -12.87 -23.30
CA VAL A 156 42.32 -13.60 -24.14
C VAL A 156 41.18 -14.10 -23.27
N ILE A 157 39.93 -13.77 -23.62
CA ILE A 157 38.75 -14.15 -22.84
C ILE A 157 37.54 -14.49 -23.71
N ASP A 158 36.73 -15.46 -23.27
CA ASP A 158 35.50 -15.85 -23.97
C ASP A 158 34.36 -14.86 -23.67
N GLY A 159 33.92 -14.13 -24.71
CA GLY A 159 32.85 -13.13 -24.62
C GLY A 159 31.45 -13.70 -24.47
N SER A 160 31.28 -15.02 -24.68
CA SER A 160 29.99 -15.70 -24.54
C SER A 160 29.63 -16.00 -23.08
N VAL A 161 30.62 -16.02 -22.18
CA VAL A 161 30.44 -16.44 -20.78
C VAL A 161 29.95 -15.31 -19.87
N SER A 162 30.72 -14.21 -19.76
CA SER A 162 30.40 -13.12 -18.84
C SER A 162 31.05 -11.80 -19.23
N SER A 163 30.22 -10.79 -19.49
CA SER A 163 30.66 -9.41 -19.74
C SER A 163 31.36 -8.76 -18.52
N GLN A 164 31.18 -9.34 -17.33
CA GLN A 164 31.77 -8.81 -16.10
C GLN A 164 33.29 -8.98 -16.07
N TYR A 165 33.81 -10.07 -16.61
CA TYR A 165 35.26 -10.29 -16.68
C TYR A 165 35.94 -9.29 -17.61
N ILE A 166 35.36 -9.09 -18.80
CA ILE A 166 35.83 -8.08 -19.76
C ILE A 166 35.80 -6.70 -19.11
N SER A 167 34.72 -6.36 -18.40
CA SER A 167 34.60 -5.06 -17.71
C SER A 167 35.66 -4.89 -16.62
N GLY A 168 35.93 -5.93 -15.82
CA GLY A 168 37.00 -5.91 -14.81
C GLY A 168 38.37 -5.67 -15.45
N LEU A 169 38.68 -6.36 -16.55
CA LEU A 169 39.92 -6.16 -17.31
C LEU A 169 40.01 -4.75 -17.90
N LEU A 170 38.92 -4.22 -18.48
CA LEU A 170 38.88 -2.86 -19.03
C LEU A 170 39.16 -1.78 -17.98
N MET A 171 38.79 -1.99 -16.72
CA MET A 171 39.12 -1.08 -15.61
C MET A 171 40.53 -1.30 -15.04
N ALA A 172 41.07 -2.51 -15.15
CA ALA A 172 42.38 -2.88 -14.61
C ALA A 172 43.54 -2.48 -15.54
N VAL A 173 43.41 -2.80 -16.83
CA VAL A 173 44.47 -2.64 -17.83
C VAL A 173 44.97 -1.20 -18.00
N PRO A 174 44.14 -0.13 -17.90
CA PRO A 174 44.63 1.25 -17.97
C PRO A 174 45.62 1.62 -16.86
N MET A 175 45.79 0.82 -15.81
CA MET A 175 46.74 1.12 -14.73
C MET A 175 48.21 0.94 -15.14
N PHE A 176 48.49 0.04 -16.09
CA PHE A 176 49.87 -0.29 -16.50
C PHE A 176 50.48 0.81 -17.38
N GLU A 177 51.81 0.92 -17.39
CA GLU A 177 52.52 1.80 -18.34
C GLU A 177 52.64 1.19 -19.74
N THR A 178 52.60 -0.14 -19.82
CA THR A 178 52.78 -0.88 -21.07
C THR A 178 51.45 -1.14 -21.74
N THR A 179 51.38 -0.87 -23.05
CA THR A 179 50.22 -1.19 -23.90
C THR A 179 49.81 -2.65 -23.75
N SER A 180 48.52 -2.84 -23.53
CA SER A 180 47.86 -4.11 -23.27
C SER A 180 46.53 -4.17 -24.02
N ARG A 181 46.13 -5.36 -24.44
CA ARG A 181 44.95 -5.59 -25.29
C ARG A 181 44.09 -6.70 -24.71
N ILE A 182 42.77 -6.53 -24.81
CA ILE A 182 41.82 -7.58 -24.42
C ILE A 182 41.23 -8.18 -25.69
N GLU A 183 41.61 -9.40 -26.02
CA GLU A 183 41.06 -10.17 -27.12
C GLU A 183 39.85 -10.98 -26.67
N VAL A 184 38.76 -10.85 -27.39
CA VAL A 184 37.52 -11.56 -27.11
C VAL A 184 37.32 -12.67 -28.13
N THR A 185 37.20 -13.90 -27.65
CA THR A 185 36.83 -15.07 -28.46
C THR A 185 35.33 -15.36 -28.31
N GLY A 186 34.71 -15.97 -29.33
CA GLY A 186 33.28 -16.26 -29.33
C GLY A 186 32.40 -15.02 -29.56
N GLU A 187 31.08 -15.21 -29.59
CA GLU A 187 30.14 -14.08 -29.72
C GLU A 187 30.03 -13.31 -28.40
N MET A 188 30.29 -12.00 -28.45
CA MET A 188 30.14 -11.10 -27.32
C MET A 188 28.69 -11.04 -26.88
N SER A 189 28.45 -11.41 -25.62
CA SER A 189 27.13 -11.32 -25.04
C SER A 189 26.98 -10.16 -24.08
N SER A 190 25.78 -9.55 -24.07
CA SER A 190 25.46 -8.41 -23.22
C SER A 190 26.44 -7.23 -23.41
N ILE A 191 26.66 -6.90 -24.68
CA ILE A 191 27.55 -5.84 -25.17
C ILE A 191 27.34 -4.49 -24.48
N HIS A 192 26.09 -4.19 -24.08
CA HIS A 192 25.71 -2.98 -23.36
C HIS A 192 26.46 -2.82 -22.03
N TYR A 193 26.70 -3.90 -21.26
CA TYR A 193 27.47 -3.82 -20.01
C TYR A 193 28.94 -3.48 -20.24
N ILE A 194 29.51 -3.87 -21.38
CA ILE A 194 30.86 -3.46 -21.77
C ILE A 194 30.83 -1.98 -22.16
N GLY A 195 29.80 -1.54 -22.90
CA GLY A 195 29.53 -0.14 -23.22
C GLY A 195 29.49 0.74 -21.97
N LEU A 196 28.77 0.33 -20.91
CA LEU A 196 28.73 1.05 -19.63
C LEU A 196 30.12 1.21 -19.00
N THR A 197 31.00 0.22 -19.16
CA THR A 197 32.38 0.31 -18.65
C THR A 197 33.19 1.31 -19.46
N ILE A 198 33.07 1.28 -20.79
CA ILE A 198 33.76 2.21 -21.68
C ILE A 198 33.27 3.64 -21.45
N GLU A 199 31.97 3.84 -21.25
CA GLU A 199 31.39 5.16 -20.96
C GLU A 199 31.87 5.70 -19.60
N ALA A 200 31.88 4.85 -18.57
CA ALA A 200 32.44 5.22 -17.27
C ALA A 200 33.90 5.64 -17.41
N LEU A 201 34.73 4.87 -18.12
CA LEU A 201 36.14 5.21 -18.38
C LEU A 201 36.28 6.51 -19.18
N PHE A 202 35.47 6.69 -20.22
CA PHE A 202 35.46 7.87 -21.07
C PHE A 202 35.13 9.15 -20.30
N LYS A 203 34.20 9.08 -19.34
CA LYS A 203 33.82 10.21 -18.47
C LYS A 203 34.99 10.77 -17.67
N TYR A 204 35.95 9.93 -17.31
CA TYR A 204 37.18 10.35 -16.61
C TYR A 204 38.36 10.59 -17.56
N GLY A 205 38.15 10.49 -18.88
CA GLY A 205 39.14 10.80 -19.90
C GLY A 205 39.85 9.60 -20.52
N VAL A 206 39.57 8.37 -20.07
CA VAL A 206 40.19 7.14 -20.60
C VAL A 206 39.45 6.65 -21.84
N ARG A 207 40.10 6.64 -23.00
CA ARG A 207 39.49 6.20 -24.25
C ARG A 207 39.84 4.76 -24.59
N ILE A 208 38.80 3.98 -24.92
CA ILE A 208 38.94 2.60 -25.37
C ILE A 208 38.33 2.49 -26.77
N GLU A 209 39.14 2.07 -27.72
CA GLU A 209 38.70 1.74 -29.06
C GLU A 209 38.31 0.26 -29.12
N LYS A 210 37.03 0.02 -29.38
CA LYS A 210 36.54 -1.31 -29.73
C LYS A 210 36.88 -1.60 -31.20
N LYS A 211 37.60 -2.69 -31.46
CA LYS A 211 37.78 -3.30 -32.79
C LYS A 211 36.97 -4.60 -32.85
N ASP A 212 36.99 -5.30 -33.99
CA ASP A 212 36.10 -6.46 -34.23
C ASP A 212 36.16 -7.52 -33.12
N ASN A 213 37.37 -7.95 -32.74
CA ASN A 213 37.59 -9.01 -31.75
C ASN A 213 38.47 -8.58 -30.57
N TYR A 214 38.69 -7.29 -30.37
CA TYR A 214 39.51 -6.81 -29.26
C TYR A 214 39.22 -5.37 -28.85
N PHE A 215 39.64 -5.05 -27.62
CA PHE A 215 39.65 -3.69 -27.07
C PHE A 215 41.08 -3.21 -26.94
N GLU A 216 41.33 -1.98 -27.39
CA GLU A 216 42.63 -1.33 -27.40
C GLU A 216 42.52 0.09 -26.82
N MET A 217 43.51 0.49 -26.05
CA MET A 217 43.60 1.82 -25.43
C MET A 217 44.67 2.65 -26.12
N ARG A 218 44.56 3.97 -26.08
CA ARG A 218 45.63 4.85 -26.62
C ARG A 218 46.77 4.92 -25.63
N GLU A 219 48.00 5.09 -26.13
CA GLU A 219 49.19 5.21 -25.28
C GLU A 219 49.06 6.32 -24.22
N GLU A 220 48.38 7.42 -24.53
CA GLU A 220 48.12 8.53 -23.61
C GLU A 220 47.14 8.21 -22.46
N ASP A 221 46.29 7.21 -22.62
CA ASP A 221 45.26 6.82 -21.64
C ASP A 221 45.81 5.89 -20.53
N TYR A 222 46.99 5.31 -20.74
CA TYR A 222 47.66 4.45 -19.76
C TYR A 222 48.16 5.24 -18.54
N CYS A 223 48.10 4.60 -17.39
CA CYS A 223 48.35 5.16 -16.05
C CYS A 223 47.43 6.32 -15.64
N TYR A 224 46.28 6.50 -16.30
CA TYR A 224 45.33 7.58 -15.97
C TYR A 224 45.98 8.99 -15.98
N ARG A 225 46.91 9.25 -16.92
CA ARG A 225 47.80 10.43 -16.91
C ARG A 225 47.11 11.78 -17.20
N GLU A 226 46.03 11.81 -17.97
CA GLU A 226 45.27 13.03 -18.33
C GLU A 226 43.79 12.97 -17.89
N VAL A 227 43.52 12.46 -16.69
CA VAL A 227 42.14 12.29 -16.20
C VAL A 227 41.54 13.56 -15.64
N THR A 228 40.26 13.81 -15.96
CA THR A 228 39.46 14.86 -15.32
C THR A 228 38.52 14.22 -14.32
N ILE A 229 38.60 14.63 -13.05
CA ILE A 229 37.67 14.18 -12.01
C ILE A 229 36.58 15.23 -11.88
N PRO A 230 35.32 14.93 -12.22
CA PRO A 230 34.22 15.87 -12.06
C PRO A 230 34.10 16.32 -10.59
N SER A 231 33.99 17.62 -10.36
CA SER A 231 33.75 18.18 -9.03
C SER A 231 32.32 17.90 -8.58
N GLY A 232 32.12 17.31 -7.39
CA GLY A 232 30.81 17.07 -6.77
C GLY A 232 30.52 15.60 -6.43
N ASP A 233 29.32 15.36 -5.90
CA ASP A 233 28.86 14.02 -5.54
C ASP A 233 28.72 13.11 -6.76
N LEU A 234 28.97 11.81 -6.57
CA LEU A 234 28.74 10.83 -7.62
C LEU A 234 27.23 10.73 -7.91
N LYS A 235 26.80 11.27 -9.04
CA LYS A 235 25.45 11.05 -9.57
C LYS A 235 25.46 9.82 -10.47
N VAL A 236 24.69 8.82 -10.07
CA VAL A 236 24.43 7.60 -10.84
C VAL A 236 23.01 7.69 -11.37
N GLU A 237 22.84 7.32 -12.64
CA GLU A 237 21.53 7.22 -13.28
C GLU A 237 20.65 6.15 -12.60
N GLY A 238 19.34 6.30 -12.71
CA GLY A 238 18.38 5.26 -12.36
C GLY A 238 18.57 3.97 -13.18
N ASP A 239 18.21 2.85 -12.57
CA ASP A 239 18.22 1.50 -13.12
C ASP A 239 17.06 1.34 -14.11
N TRP A 240 17.36 1.15 -15.38
CA TRP A 240 16.32 0.98 -16.40
C TRP A 240 15.50 -0.29 -16.21
N SER A 241 16.03 -1.34 -15.57
CA SER A 241 15.19 -2.51 -15.24
C SER A 241 14.15 -2.18 -14.16
N GLY A 242 14.54 -1.47 -13.10
CA GLY A 242 13.64 -0.99 -12.04
C GLY A 242 12.65 0.06 -12.56
N GLY A 243 13.12 0.94 -13.45
CA GLY A 243 12.31 1.88 -14.23
C GLY A 243 11.28 1.17 -15.09
N ALA A 244 11.67 0.16 -15.85
CA ALA A 244 10.77 -0.67 -16.67
C ALA A 244 9.66 -1.30 -15.82
N PHE A 245 9.97 -1.80 -14.63
CA PHE A 245 8.95 -2.29 -13.69
C PHE A 245 7.95 -1.19 -13.31
N LEU A 246 8.41 0.01 -12.95
CA LEU A 246 7.53 1.14 -12.58
C LEU A 246 6.67 1.58 -13.76
N ILE A 247 7.24 1.63 -14.98
CA ILE A 247 6.52 1.94 -16.21
C ILE A 247 5.41 0.90 -16.43
N CYS A 248 5.75 -0.39 -16.40
CA CYS A 248 4.79 -1.48 -16.58
C CYS A 248 3.69 -1.43 -15.51
N LEU A 249 4.04 -1.13 -14.26
CA LEU A 249 3.07 -1.02 -13.17
C LEU A 249 2.07 0.10 -13.46
N GLY A 250 2.54 1.31 -13.82
CA GLY A 250 1.68 2.44 -14.15
C GLY A 250 0.73 2.16 -15.32
N LEU A 251 1.21 1.43 -16.34
CA LEU A 251 0.41 1.00 -17.48
C LEU A 251 -0.64 -0.08 -17.14
N LEU A 252 -0.52 -0.77 -16.01
CA LEU A 252 -1.44 -1.84 -15.62
C LEU A 252 -2.49 -1.40 -14.59
N LEU A 253 -2.31 -0.24 -13.93
CA LEU A 253 -3.27 0.28 -12.96
C LEU A 253 -4.62 0.62 -13.63
N GLU A 254 -5.73 0.10 -13.09
CA GLU A 254 -7.08 0.49 -13.54
C GLU A 254 -7.33 1.99 -13.31
N ASP A 255 -6.92 2.51 -12.14
CA ASP A 255 -7.00 3.92 -11.77
C ASP A 255 -5.65 4.40 -11.19
N GLY A 256 -5.10 5.48 -11.75
CA GLY A 256 -3.89 6.13 -11.24
C GLY A 256 -2.76 6.28 -12.26
N SER A 257 -1.60 6.72 -11.78
CA SER A 257 -0.41 7.00 -12.61
C SER A 257 0.87 6.91 -11.77
N ILE A 258 1.99 6.67 -12.44
CA ILE A 258 3.31 6.70 -11.81
C ILE A 258 4.17 7.72 -12.55
N ARG A 259 4.61 8.76 -11.84
CA ARG A 259 5.67 9.67 -12.27
C ARG A 259 7.02 9.09 -11.82
N ILE A 260 7.91 8.89 -12.78
CA ILE A 260 9.19 8.22 -12.59
C ILE A 260 10.30 9.21 -12.92
N LYS A 261 11.17 9.45 -11.93
CA LYS A 261 12.31 10.37 -12.02
C LYS A 261 13.64 9.61 -12.15
N GLY A 262 14.66 10.29 -12.65
CA GLY A 262 16.05 9.80 -12.60
C GLY A 262 16.44 8.81 -13.70
N LEU A 263 15.60 8.56 -14.70
CA LEU A 263 15.95 7.79 -15.91
C LEU A 263 16.41 8.74 -17.02
N ASP A 264 17.42 8.33 -17.80
CA ASP A 264 17.86 9.04 -19.01
C ASP A 264 17.49 8.23 -20.25
N ILE A 265 16.68 8.81 -21.16
CA ILE A 265 16.26 8.15 -22.40
C ILE A 265 17.43 7.88 -23.36
N ASN A 266 18.55 8.60 -23.20
CA ASN A 266 19.75 8.40 -23.99
C ASN A 266 20.76 7.47 -23.30
N SER A 267 20.34 6.77 -22.24
CA SER A 267 21.21 5.86 -21.50
C SER A 267 21.75 4.73 -22.36
N SER A 268 22.98 4.33 -22.10
CA SER A 268 23.59 3.12 -22.66
C SER A 268 23.09 1.82 -21.99
N GLN A 269 22.21 1.90 -20.99
CA GLN A 269 21.61 0.73 -20.36
C GLN A 269 20.70 0.01 -21.36
N GLY A 270 20.92 -1.30 -21.57
CA GLY A 270 20.16 -2.06 -22.57
C GLY A 270 18.64 -2.08 -22.32
N ASP A 271 18.21 -2.01 -21.06
CA ASP A 271 16.80 -2.09 -20.68
C ASP A 271 15.98 -0.84 -21.05
N VAL A 272 16.61 0.22 -21.59
CA VAL A 272 15.93 1.32 -22.30
C VAL A 272 15.00 0.79 -23.39
N ALA A 273 15.33 -0.37 -23.97
CA ALA A 273 14.54 -1.07 -24.98
C ALA A 273 13.08 -1.37 -24.55
N ILE A 274 12.73 -1.24 -23.27
CA ILE A 274 11.33 -1.25 -22.85
C ILE A 274 10.50 -0.17 -23.57
N VAL A 275 11.09 0.98 -23.88
CA VAL A 275 10.42 2.08 -24.58
C VAL A 275 10.04 1.64 -26.00
N ASP A 276 10.99 1.08 -26.75
CA ASP A 276 10.75 0.56 -28.10
C ASP A 276 9.73 -0.58 -28.10
N PHE A 277 9.81 -1.48 -27.13
CA PHE A 277 8.81 -2.56 -26.98
C PHE A 277 7.39 -2.04 -26.70
N LEU A 278 7.25 -0.93 -25.97
CA LEU A 278 5.94 -0.32 -25.73
C LEU A 278 5.37 0.27 -27.02
N GLU A 279 6.19 0.82 -27.91
CA GLU A 279 5.75 1.28 -29.23
C GLU A 279 5.22 0.13 -30.08
N GLU A 280 5.88 -1.04 -30.05
CA GLU A 280 5.40 -2.27 -30.71
C GLU A 280 4.05 -2.75 -30.14
N LEU A 281 3.77 -2.46 -28.85
CA LEU A 281 2.47 -2.68 -28.22
C LEU A 281 1.45 -1.55 -28.51
N GLY A 282 1.81 -0.54 -29.31
CA GLY A 282 0.95 0.61 -29.62
C GLY A 282 0.79 1.60 -28.46
N ILE A 283 1.70 1.58 -27.49
CA ILE A 283 1.68 2.43 -26.29
C ILE A 283 2.72 3.54 -26.43
N GLN A 284 2.29 4.79 -26.26
CA GLN A 284 3.20 5.94 -26.20
C GLN A 284 3.35 6.43 -24.76
N LEU A 285 4.59 6.60 -24.31
CA LEU A 285 4.89 7.18 -23.01
C LEU A 285 4.67 8.69 -23.02
N THR A 286 4.22 9.20 -21.88
CA THR A 286 4.09 10.64 -21.65
C THR A 286 5.28 11.14 -20.85
N TYR A 287 5.77 12.34 -21.17
CA TYR A 287 6.93 12.94 -20.52
C TYR A 287 6.57 14.31 -19.94
N GLU A 288 7.10 14.61 -18.76
CA GLU A 288 7.05 15.94 -18.15
C GLU A 288 8.47 16.39 -17.80
N GLY A 289 9.06 17.23 -18.65
CA GLY A 289 10.50 17.49 -18.58
C GLY A 289 11.28 16.20 -18.90
N ASN A 290 12.11 15.76 -17.96
CA ASN A 290 12.85 14.49 -18.07
C ASN A 290 12.14 13.32 -17.37
N ASP A 291 11.01 13.58 -16.70
CA ASP A 291 10.29 12.55 -15.94
C ASP A 291 9.35 11.77 -16.87
N ILE A 292 9.25 10.47 -16.65
CA ILE A 292 8.31 9.60 -17.38
C ILE A 292 7.00 9.50 -16.60
N ILE A 293 5.88 9.73 -17.26
CA ILE A 293 4.53 9.54 -16.71
C ILE A 293 3.93 8.28 -17.33
N ALA A 294 3.86 7.21 -16.52
CA ALA A 294 3.23 5.96 -16.91
C ALA A 294 1.78 5.91 -16.38
N ALA A 295 0.82 5.88 -17.30
CA ALA A 295 -0.60 5.76 -16.98
C ALA A 295 -1.27 4.85 -18.01
N ARG A 296 -2.19 4.00 -17.54
CA ARG A 296 -2.95 3.10 -18.41
C ARG A 296 -3.77 3.89 -19.44
N PRO A 297 -3.76 3.53 -20.74
CA PRO A 297 -4.63 4.13 -21.73
C PRO A 297 -6.11 3.96 -21.39
N ALA A 298 -6.93 4.99 -21.62
CA ALA A 298 -8.37 4.97 -21.35
C ALA A 298 -9.12 3.81 -22.05
N LYS A 299 -8.57 3.34 -23.18
CA LYS A 299 -9.05 2.16 -23.89
C LYS A 299 -7.85 1.30 -24.29
N ILE A 300 -7.87 0.03 -23.87
CA ILE A 300 -6.91 -0.97 -24.35
C ILE A 300 -7.43 -1.57 -25.65
N VAL A 301 -6.62 -1.48 -26.70
CA VAL A 301 -6.83 -2.17 -27.98
C VAL A 301 -5.63 -3.10 -28.18
N PRO A 302 -5.78 -4.42 -27.98
CA PRO A 302 -4.66 -5.33 -28.10
C PRO A 302 -4.12 -5.36 -29.54
N MET A 303 -2.80 -5.35 -29.69
CA MET A 303 -2.13 -5.60 -30.97
C MET A 303 -2.36 -7.04 -31.42
N ASP A 304 -2.46 -7.28 -32.73
CA ASP A 304 -2.73 -8.64 -33.25
C ASP A 304 -1.55 -9.58 -33.03
N MET A 305 -0.33 -9.09 -33.32
CA MET A 305 0.91 -9.83 -33.15
C MET A 305 2.06 -8.86 -32.84
N VAL A 306 2.90 -9.23 -31.87
CA VAL A 306 4.16 -8.54 -31.55
C VAL A 306 5.29 -9.55 -31.56
N GLU A 307 6.44 -9.18 -32.12
CA GLU A 307 7.64 -9.99 -32.15
C GLU A 307 8.83 -9.15 -31.73
N TYR A 308 9.63 -9.62 -30.78
CA TYR A 308 10.72 -8.83 -30.20
C TYR A 308 11.95 -9.68 -29.86
N ASP A 309 13.15 -9.12 -30.08
CA ASP A 309 14.42 -9.74 -29.71
C ASP A 309 14.82 -9.36 -28.28
N CYS A 310 14.92 -10.35 -27.38
CA CYS A 310 15.24 -10.14 -25.98
C CYS A 310 16.70 -10.47 -25.62
N ARG A 311 17.59 -10.70 -26.59
CA ARG A 311 18.98 -11.15 -26.38
C ARG A 311 19.74 -10.34 -25.33
N ASP A 312 19.58 -9.02 -25.37
CA ASP A 312 20.34 -8.09 -24.53
C ASP A 312 19.57 -7.55 -23.32
N ILE A 313 18.30 -7.94 -23.14
CA ILE A 313 17.41 -7.41 -22.09
C ILE A 313 16.72 -8.50 -21.24
N PRO A 314 17.43 -9.56 -20.82
CA PRO A 314 16.81 -10.71 -20.15
C PRO A 314 16.16 -10.38 -18.80
N ASP A 315 16.49 -9.24 -18.18
CA ASP A 315 16.00 -8.84 -16.86
C ASP A 315 14.60 -8.22 -16.88
N ILE A 316 14.17 -7.64 -18.01
CA ILE A 316 12.83 -7.03 -18.17
C ILE A 316 11.83 -7.93 -18.92
N VAL A 317 12.27 -9.04 -19.51
CA VAL A 317 11.41 -10.04 -20.16
C VAL A 317 10.23 -10.48 -19.29
N PRO A 318 10.37 -10.72 -17.97
CA PRO A 318 9.22 -11.04 -17.12
C PRO A 318 8.13 -9.95 -17.13
N TYR A 319 8.51 -8.68 -17.20
CA TYR A 319 7.58 -7.55 -17.24
C TYR A 319 6.93 -7.41 -18.61
N MET A 320 7.74 -7.54 -19.67
CA MET A 320 7.27 -7.57 -21.05
C MET A 320 6.24 -8.68 -21.25
N ALA A 321 6.44 -9.85 -20.65
CA ALA A 321 5.52 -10.97 -20.72
C ALA A 321 4.15 -10.67 -20.08
N VAL A 322 4.13 -9.94 -18.94
CA VAL A 322 2.88 -9.51 -18.30
C VAL A 322 2.14 -8.46 -19.16
N LEU A 323 2.86 -7.47 -19.69
CA LEU A 323 2.27 -6.50 -20.62
C LEU A 323 1.72 -7.17 -21.88
N SER A 324 2.48 -8.09 -22.46
CA SER A 324 2.08 -8.86 -23.66
C SER A 324 0.75 -9.57 -23.45
N ALA A 325 0.53 -10.15 -22.27
CA ALA A 325 -0.70 -10.85 -21.94
C ALA A 325 -1.94 -9.92 -21.97
N VAL A 326 -1.75 -8.63 -21.68
CA VAL A 326 -2.82 -7.61 -21.60
C VAL A 326 -2.98 -6.83 -22.91
N TYR A 327 -1.88 -6.46 -23.55
CA TYR A 327 -1.83 -5.51 -24.66
C TYR A 327 -1.62 -6.15 -26.04
N SER A 328 -1.47 -7.47 -26.12
CA SER A 328 -1.31 -8.17 -27.40
C SER A 328 -2.07 -9.49 -27.42
N SER A 329 -2.68 -9.83 -28.55
CA SER A 329 -3.33 -11.12 -28.78
C SER A 329 -2.31 -12.25 -28.89
N ARG A 330 -1.13 -11.96 -29.47
CA ARG A 330 -0.03 -12.92 -29.59
C ARG A 330 1.31 -12.20 -29.55
N THR A 331 2.18 -12.58 -28.64
CA THR A 331 3.56 -12.08 -28.59
C THR A 331 4.57 -13.20 -28.72
N ILE A 332 5.65 -12.96 -29.46
CA ILE A 332 6.79 -13.85 -29.65
C ILE A 332 8.05 -13.13 -29.16
N LEU A 333 8.64 -13.63 -28.09
CA LEU A 333 9.89 -13.10 -27.53
C LEU A 333 11.03 -14.06 -27.84
N HIS A 334 12.00 -13.61 -28.63
CA HIS A 334 13.15 -14.40 -29.08
C HIS A 334 14.36 -14.25 -28.15
N ASN A 335 15.29 -15.21 -28.24
CA ASN A 335 16.56 -15.22 -27.51
C ASN A 335 16.38 -15.15 -25.98
N VAL A 336 15.35 -15.82 -25.45
CA VAL A 336 15.02 -15.84 -24.02
C VAL A 336 15.71 -16.97 -23.24
N GLY A 337 16.54 -17.80 -23.88
CA GLY A 337 17.15 -18.98 -23.24
C GLY A 337 17.98 -18.65 -22.00
N ARG A 338 18.56 -17.43 -21.94
CA ARG A 338 19.31 -16.93 -20.78
C ARG A 338 18.50 -16.86 -19.49
N LEU A 339 17.18 -16.73 -19.56
CA LEU A 339 16.32 -16.67 -18.38
C LEU A 339 16.40 -17.95 -17.53
N LYS A 340 16.73 -19.10 -18.14
CA LYS A 340 16.83 -20.40 -17.46
C LYS A 340 17.97 -20.48 -16.43
N VAL A 341 19.02 -19.67 -16.62
CA VAL A 341 20.27 -19.72 -15.84
C VAL A 341 20.49 -18.47 -14.96
N LYS A 342 19.43 -17.70 -14.68
CA LYS A 342 19.47 -16.54 -13.78
C LYS A 342 19.34 -17.01 -12.32
N GLU A 343 18.79 -16.18 -11.43
CA GLU A 343 18.67 -16.55 -10.00
C GLU A 343 17.70 -17.73 -9.78
N SER A 344 16.74 -17.85 -10.69
CA SER A 344 15.79 -18.95 -10.85
C SER A 344 15.68 -19.31 -12.35
N ASP A 345 15.00 -20.40 -12.67
CA ASP A 345 14.50 -20.60 -14.04
C ASP A 345 13.35 -19.63 -14.29
N ARG A 346 13.71 -18.37 -14.61
CA ARG A 346 12.74 -17.29 -14.81
C ARG A 346 11.78 -17.58 -15.95
N LEU A 347 12.23 -18.35 -16.93
CA LEU A 347 11.42 -18.67 -18.11
C LEU A 347 10.23 -19.54 -17.70
N GLU A 348 10.49 -20.61 -16.94
CA GLU A 348 9.42 -21.45 -16.43
C GLU A 348 8.59 -20.76 -15.34
N ALA A 349 9.23 -19.96 -14.46
CA ALA A 349 8.55 -19.19 -13.43
C ALA A 349 7.52 -18.20 -14.01
N VAL A 350 7.87 -17.48 -15.10
CA VAL A 350 6.95 -16.58 -15.81
C VAL A 350 5.79 -17.35 -16.43
N ARG A 351 6.06 -18.50 -17.05
CA ARG A 351 5.04 -19.38 -17.63
C ARG A 351 4.06 -19.88 -16.57
N GLU A 352 4.55 -20.33 -15.43
CA GLU A 352 3.71 -20.79 -14.30
C GLU A 352 2.85 -19.64 -13.77
N CYS A 353 3.46 -18.46 -13.55
CA CYS A 353 2.73 -17.29 -13.07
C CYS A 353 1.60 -16.90 -14.02
N LEU A 354 1.89 -16.74 -15.32
CA LEU A 354 0.88 -16.41 -16.34
C LEU A 354 -0.20 -17.49 -16.45
N GLY A 355 0.19 -18.76 -16.38
CA GLY A 355 -0.74 -19.91 -16.42
C GLY A 355 -1.73 -19.92 -15.26
N LYS A 356 -1.31 -19.53 -14.04
CA LYS A 356 -2.20 -19.39 -12.87
C LYS A 356 -3.29 -18.33 -13.07
N PHE A 357 -3.09 -17.42 -14.02
CA PHE A 357 -4.06 -16.39 -14.40
C PHE A 357 -4.81 -16.68 -15.69
N GLY A 358 -4.65 -17.90 -16.24
CA GLY A 358 -5.38 -18.39 -17.41
C GLY A 358 -4.76 -18.03 -18.75
N TYR A 359 -3.60 -17.39 -18.78
CA TYR A 359 -2.88 -17.11 -20.02
C TYR A 359 -2.17 -18.36 -20.53
N THR A 360 -2.16 -18.53 -21.85
CA THR A 360 -1.50 -19.65 -22.50
C THR A 360 -0.11 -19.24 -22.98
N THR A 361 0.90 -20.04 -22.63
CA THR A 361 2.29 -19.82 -23.07
C THR A 361 2.92 -21.10 -23.61
N SER A 362 3.77 -20.98 -24.63
CA SER A 362 4.53 -22.11 -25.19
C SER A 362 5.99 -21.72 -25.41
N LEU A 363 6.89 -22.70 -25.32
CA LEU A 363 8.29 -22.55 -25.71
C LEU A 363 8.51 -23.15 -27.10
N ALA A 364 9.31 -22.48 -27.90
CA ALA A 364 9.81 -22.98 -29.19
C ALA A 364 11.36 -22.91 -29.21
N ASP A 365 11.96 -23.48 -30.25
CA ASP A 365 13.41 -23.43 -30.50
C ASP A 365 14.23 -23.87 -29.28
N GLU A 366 13.88 -25.03 -28.72
CA GLU A 366 14.53 -25.60 -27.51
C GLU A 366 14.49 -24.67 -26.28
N GLY A 367 13.54 -23.74 -26.25
CA GLY A 367 13.33 -22.76 -25.20
C GLY A 367 14.14 -21.48 -25.37
N GLU A 368 14.55 -21.15 -26.60
CA GLU A 368 15.04 -19.82 -26.99
C GLU A 368 13.91 -18.85 -27.31
N THR A 369 12.69 -19.34 -27.54
CA THR A 369 11.55 -18.51 -27.93
C THR A 369 10.37 -18.72 -26.98
N LEU A 370 9.85 -17.63 -26.40
CA LEU A 370 8.63 -17.63 -25.58
C LEU A 370 7.46 -17.05 -26.38
N VAL A 371 6.41 -17.84 -26.56
CA VAL A 371 5.16 -17.39 -27.18
C VAL A 371 4.09 -17.22 -26.10
N ILE A 372 3.43 -16.06 -26.12
CA ILE A 372 2.37 -15.69 -25.17
C ILE A 372 1.10 -15.40 -25.96
N LEU A 373 0.00 -16.07 -25.62
CA LEU A 373 -1.32 -15.78 -26.17
C LEU A 373 -2.07 -14.91 -25.15
N GLY A 374 -2.26 -13.64 -25.50
CA GLY A 374 -2.90 -12.63 -24.67
C GLY A 374 -4.25 -12.17 -25.23
N GLY A 375 -4.64 -10.94 -24.94
CA GLY A 375 -5.90 -10.34 -25.41
C GLY A 375 -7.16 -10.90 -24.74
N MET A 376 -6.99 -11.79 -23.75
CA MET A 376 -8.07 -12.32 -22.92
C MET A 376 -8.23 -11.47 -21.65
N VAL A 377 -9.47 -11.22 -21.23
CA VAL A 377 -9.72 -10.57 -19.94
C VAL A 377 -9.22 -11.49 -18.82
N PRO A 378 -8.34 -11.01 -17.92
CA PRO A 378 -7.82 -11.84 -16.85
C PRO A 378 -8.92 -12.46 -15.98
N VAL A 379 -8.74 -13.72 -15.57
CA VAL A 379 -9.71 -14.43 -14.74
C VAL A 379 -9.73 -13.86 -13.32
N ARG A 380 -10.71 -13.01 -13.00
CA ARG A 380 -10.87 -12.50 -11.62
C ARG A 380 -11.16 -13.66 -10.65
N SER A 381 -10.19 -13.97 -9.80
CA SER A 381 -10.32 -14.99 -8.75
C SER A 381 -10.98 -14.40 -7.50
N LYS A 382 -11.85 -15.18 -6.85
CA LYS A 382 -12.44 -14.83 -5.54
C LYS A 382 -11.48 -15.10 -4.36
N LYS A 383 -10.37 -15.80 -4.60
CA LYS A 383 -9.34 -16.11 -3.59
C LYS A 383 -7.99 -15.56 -4.05
N PRO A 384 -7.08 -15.18 -3.14
CA PRO A 384 -5.74 -14.79 -3.51
C PRO A 384 -5.06 -15.87 -4.34
N VAL A 385 -4.49 -15.50 -5.49
CA VAL A 385 -3.71 -16.40 -6.32
C VAL A 385 -2.31 -16.51 -5.74
N ARG A 386 -1.88 -17.75 -5.44
CA ARG A 386 -0.58 -18.02 -4.82
C ARG A 386 0.53 -18.12 -5.86
N LEU A 387 1.49 -17.21 -5.79
CA LEU A 387 2.69 -17.19 -6.62
C LEU A 387 3.91 -17.46 -5.74
N SER A 388 4.92 -18.09 -6.32
CA SER A 388 6.24 -18.17 -5.70
C SER A 388 7.14 -17.09 -6.30
N SER A 389 7.93 -16.48 -5.44
CA SER A 389 9.04 -15.61 -5.81
C SER A 389 10.23 -16.42 -6.34
N TYR A 390 10.32 -17.72 -6.03
CA TYR A 390 11.50 -18.56 -6.30
C TYR A 390 12.79 -17.95 -5.72
N ASN A 391 12.68 -17.13 -4.68
CA ASN A 391 13.76 -16.30 -4.14
C ASN A 391 14.42 -15.38 -5.19
N ASP A 392 13.64 -14.94 -6.19
CA ASP A 392 14.06 -14.09 -7.30
C ASP A 392 13.31 -12.74 -7.25
N HIS A 393 14.08 -11.66 -7.10
CA HIS A 393 13.53 -10.31 -6.96
C HIS A 393 12.70 -9.87 -8.18
N ARG A 394 13.04 -10.34 -9.39
CA ARG A 394 12.29 -10.01 -10.60
C ARG A 394 10.92 -10.69 -10.59
N MET A 395 10.82 -11.89 -10.04
CA MET A 395 9.54 -12.61 -9.93
C MET A 395 8.61 -11.98 -8.90
N VAL A 396 9.13 -11.38 -7.82
CA VAL A 396 8.32 -10.56 -6.91
C VAL A 396 7.71 -9.37 -7.64
N MET A 397 8.50 -8.66 -8.44
CA MET A 397 8.00 -7.55 -9.26
C MET A 397 6.96 -8.01 -10.29
N THR A 398 7.20 -9.14 -10.97
CA THR A 398 6.22 -9.76 -11.88
C THR A 398 4.89 -10.06 -11.18
N ALA A 399 4.92 -10.56 -9.94
CA ALA A 399 3.72 -10.81 -9.16
C ALA A 399 2.94 -9.53 -8.82
N VAL A 400 3.64 -8.42 -8.53
CA VAL A 400 3.01 -7.10 -8.34
C VAL A 400 2.32 -6.64 -9.62
N LEU A 401 2.97 -6.79 -10.79
CA LEU A 401 2.38 -6.45 -12.09
C LEU A 401 1.12 -7.29 -12.38
N LEU A 402 1.16 -8.59 -12.08
CA LEU A 402 0.01 -9.47 -12.24
C LEU A 402 -1.15 -9.09 -11.30
N ALA A 403 -0.86 -8.69 -10.06
CA ALA A 403 -1.88 -8.17 -9.15
C ALA A 403 -2.54 -6.89 -9.71
N ALA A 404 -1.74 -5.99 -10.31
CA ALA A 404 -2.23 -4.76 -10.94
C ALA A 404 -3.08 -5.05 -12.18
N ALA A 405 -2.61 -5.91 -13.09
CA ALA A 405 -3.29 -6.24 -14.35
C ALA A 405 -4.72 -6.79 -14.17
N MET A 406 -4.97 -7.46 -13.03
CA MET A 406 -6.23 -8.16 -12.78
C MET A 406 -7.16 -7.44 -11.82
N SER A 407 -6.61 -6.46 -11.10
CA SER A 407 -7.22 -5.87 -9.90
C SER A 407 -7.73 -6.97 -8.97
N GLY A 408 -6.84 -7.90 -8.61
CA GLY A 408 -7.12 -9.08 -7.79
C GLY A 408 -6.05 -9.31 -6.73
N ASP A 409 -6.34 -10.15 -5.74
CA ASP A 409 -5.39 -10.48 -4.68
C ASP A 409 -4.35 -11.52 -5.13
N VAL A 410 -3.08 -11.24 -4.86
CA VAL A 410 -1.95 -12.15 -5.08
C VAL A 410 -1.25 -12.42 -3.76
N GLU A 411 -1.07 -13.69 -3.41
CA GLU A 411 -0.25 -14.09 -2.27
C GLU A 411 1.12 -14.53 -2.77
N ILE A 412 2.19 -13.89 -2.30
CA ILE A 412 3.58 -14.20 -2.67
C ILE A 412 4.42 -14.60 -1.45
N ASP A 413 5.27 -15.62 -1.61
CA ASP A 413 6.31 -16.01 -0.64
C ASP A 413 7.56 -15.12 -0.74
N ASP A 414 8.44 -15.18 0.27
CA ASP A 414 9.80 -14.60 0.29
C ASP A 414 9.98 -13.20 -0.31
N ILE A 415 8.98 -12.32 -0.12
CA ILE A 415 8.95 -10.97 -0.72
C ILE A 415 10.19 -10.11 -0.43
N ASN A 416 10.91 -10.41 0.66
CA ASN A 416 12.10 -9.68 1.09
C ASN A 416 13.25 -9.77 0.08
N CYS A 417 13.27 -10.75 -0.83
CA CYS A 417 14.30 -10.85 -1.87
C CYS A 417 14.28 -9.63 -2.81
N VAL A 418 13.14 -8.92 -2.92
CA VAL A 418 13.01 -7.75 -3.80
C VAL A 418 13.92 -6.59 -3.42
N SER A 419 14.30 -6.49 -2.14
CA SER A 419 15.21 -5.47 -1.62
C SER A 419 16.59 -5.51 -2.27
N LYS A 420 16.96 -6.62 -2.93
CA LYS A 420 18.20 -6.74 -3.71
C LYS A 420 18.29 -5.76 -4.89
N SER A 421 17.14 -5.35 -5.43
CA SER A 421 17.05 -4.46 -6.60
C SER A 421 16.18 -3.24 -6.37
N PHE A 422 15.22 -3.32 -5.44
CA PHE A 422 14.32 -2.22 -5.12
C PHE A 422 13.97 -2.24 -3.62
N PRO A 423 14.89 -1.74 -2.76
CA PRO A 423 14.72 -1.72 -1.30
C PRO A 423 13.37 -1.14 -0.83
N GLY A 424 12.95 -0.01 -1.41
CA GLY A 424 11.71 0.69 -1.02
C GLY A 424 10.41 0.04 -1.49
N LEU A 425 10.45 -0.98 -2.35
CA LEU A 425 9.23 -1.55 -2.93
C LEU A 425 8.34 -2.22 -1.89
N ILE A 426 8.92 -2.87 -0.88
CA ILE A 426 8.14 -3.53 0.18
C ILE A 426 7.27 -2.51 0.93
N ASP A 427 7.80 -1.33 1.19
CA ASP A 427 7.06 -0.29 1.92
C ASP A 427 5.97 0.33 1.03
N ILE A 428 6.23 0.48 -0.26
CA ILE A 428 5.19 0.85 -1.25
C ILE A 428 4.07 -0.19 -1.24
N ILE A 429 4.42 -1.48 -1.31
CA ILE A 429 3.41 -2.55 -1.29
C ILE A 429 2.64 -2.51 0.03
N LYS A 430 3.29 -2.42 1.19
CA LYS A 430 2.61 -2.35 2.49
C LYS A 430 1.66 -1.16 2.59
N LYS A 431 2.11 0.02 2.13
CA LYS A 431 1.37 1.27 2.24
C LYS A 431 0.20 1.36 1.27
N TYR A 432 0.40 0.92 0.03
CA TYR A 432 -0.55 1.17 -1.06
C TYR A 432 -1.23 -0.09 -1.60
N MET A 433 -0.64 -1.27 -1.40
CA MET A 433 -1.04 -2.52 -2.04
C MET A 433 -1.25 -3.68 -1.08
N ALA A 434 -1.14 -3.53 0.25
CA ALA A 434 -1.53 -4.60 1.17
C ALA A 434 -3.05 -4.62 1.31
N PRO A 435 -3.70 -5.80 1.50
CA PRO A 435 -5.11 -5.85 1.82
C PRO A 435 -5.34 -4.96 3.04
N SER A 436 -6.21 -3.98 2.87
CA SER A 436 -6.58 -3.11 3.99
C SER A 436 -7.23 -4.01 5.04
N PRO A 437 -6.99 -3.83 6.35
CA PRO A 437 -7.95 -4.34 7.33
C PRO A 437 -9.36 -3.91 6.90
N MET A 438 -10.42 -4.66 7.19
CA MET A 438 -11.78 -4.25 6.82
C MET A 438 -11.99 -2.78 7.23
N GLN A 439 -12.42 -1.96 6.27
CA GLN A 439 -12.71 -0.54 6.47
C GLN A 439 -14.14 -0.24 6.03
N SER A 440 -14.79 0.64 6.78
CA SER A 440 -16.06 1.25 6.41
C SER A 440 -15.80 2.69 6.05
N VAL A 441 -16.18 3.08 4.83
CA VAL A 441 -15.93 4.43 4.30
C VAL A 441 -17.25 5.17 4.15
N TYR A 442 -17.39 6.29 4.85
CA TYR A 442 -18.42 7.29 4.58
C TYR A 442 -17.87 8.30 3.57
N ARG A 443 -18.60 8.51 2.47
CA ARG A 443 -18.28 9.47 1.42
C ARG A 443 -19.36 10.54 1.40
N GLY A 444 -19.19 11.55 2.24
CA GLY A 444 -19.96 12.79 2.17
C GLY A 444 -19.54 13.64 0.99
N ASP A 445 -20.19 14.79 0.84
CA ASP A 445 -19.87 15.75 -0.23
C ASP A 445 -18.54 16.45 0.06
N VAL A 446 -18.23 16.69 1.33
CA VAL A 446 -16.97 17.28 1.79
C VAL A 446 -16.23 16.34 2.74
N LEU A 447 -16.93 15.81 3.75
CA LEU A 447 -16.36 14.95 4.78
C LEU A 447 -16.20 13.51 4.27
N LYS A 448 -15.01 12.96 4.47
CA LYS A 448 -14.74 11.53 4.25
C LYS A 448 -14.28 10.90 5.54
N LEU A 449 -14.94 9.81 5.94
CA LEU A 449 -14.58 9.05 7.14
C LEU A 449 -14.13 7.65 6.73
N THR A 450 -12.99 7.23 7.24
CA THR A 450 -12.51 5.84 7.10
C THR A 450 -12.41 5.21 8.47
N ILE A 451 -13.41 4.40 8.85
CA ILE A 451 -13.42 3.63 10.09
C ILE A 451 -12.71 2.31 9.85
N TYR A 452 -11.75 1.97 10.71
CA TYR A 452 -10.92 0.78 10.58
C TYR A 452 -10.74 0.03 11.90
N GLY A 453 -10.31 -1.23 11.77
CA GLY A 453 -10.05 -2.12 12.89
C GLY A 453 -11.22 -3.03 13.20
N GLU A 454 -11.05 -3.86 14.22
CA GLU A 454 -12.04 -4.84 14.66
C GLU A 454 -12.10 -4.90 16.19
N SER A 455 -13.20 -5.41 16.76
CA SER A 455 -13.38 -5.50 18.22
C SER A 455 -12.26 -6.24 18.97
N HIS A 456 -11.53 -7.14 18.32
CA HIS A 456 -10.40 -7.87 18.90
C HIS A 456 -9.03 -7.46 18.35
N SER A 457 -8.99 -6.48 17.45
CA SER A 457 -7.73 -5.92 16.97
C SER A 457 -7.07 -5.08 18.07
N LYS A 458 -5.76 -4.79 17.92
CA LYS A 458 -5.02 -3.94 18.88
C LYS A 458 -5.61 -2.53 19.00
N ARG A 459 -6.18 -1.99 17.90
CA ARG A 459 -6.68 -0.62 17.81
C ARG A 459 -7.88 -0.55 16.87
N ILE A 460 -8.86 0.27 17.22
CA ILE A 460 -9.92 0.73 16.32
C ILE A 460 -9.79 2.23 16.15
N GLY A 461 -10.13 2.77 14.99
CA GLY A 461 -10.00 4.21 14.76
C GLY A 461 -10.75 4.71 13.54
N VAL A 462 -10.68 6.02 13.36
CA VAL A 462 -11.24 6.76 12.24
C VAL A 462 -10.19 7.72 11.69
N TYR A 463 -10.08 7.76 10.36
CA TYR A 463 -9.48 8.90 9.65
C TYR A 463 -10.59 9.82 9.17
N ILE A 464 -10.41 11.12 9.36
CA ILE A 464 -11.37 12.16 8.99
C ILE A 464 -10.66 13.11 8.02
N GLU A 465 -11.24 13.28 6.84
CA GLU A 465 -10.77 14.18 5.78
C GLU A 465 -11.86 15.21 5.46
N GLY A 466 -11.46 16.39 4.97
CA GLY A 466 -12.39 17.45 4.58
C GLY A 466 -12.80 18.39 5.72
N LEU A 467 -12.17 18.29 6.90
CA LEU A 467 -12.36 19.27 7.96
C LEU A 467 -11.73 20.62 7.57
N PRO A 468 -12.43 21.75 7.75
CA PRO A 468 -11.83 23.08 7.62
C PRO A 468 -10.60 23.27 8.52
N GLY A 469 -9.64 24.07 8.08
CA GLY A 469 -8.37 24.28 8.77
C GLY A 469 -8.47 25.00 10.13
N ASP A 470 -9.61 25.63 10.42
CA ASP A 470 -9.92 26.31 11.68
C ASP A 470 -10.63 25.40 12.71
N VAL A 471 -10.91 24.14 12.38
CA VAL A 471 -11.54 23.18 13.31
C VAL A 471 -10.56 22.80 14.42
N GLU A 472 -10.87 23.23 15.64
CA GLU A 472 -10.12 22.86 16.85
C GLU A 472 -10.73 21.62 17.52
N ILE A 473 -9.95 20.53 17.64
CA ILE A 473 -10.41 19.27 18.22
C ILE A 473 -10.42 19.36 19.75
N SER A 474 -11.61 19.57 20.33
CA SER A 474 -11.80 19.53 21.79
C SER A 474 -11.77 18.09 22.32
N SER A 475 -10.59 17.65 22.76
CA SER A 475 -10.41 16.31 23.38
C SER A 475 -11.34 16.09 24.58
N GLY A 476 -11.65 17.13 25.35
CA GLY A 476 -12.61 17.06 26.47
C GLY A 476 -14.05 16.83 26.02
N TYR A 477 -14.47 17.47 24.92
CA TYR A 477 -15.81 17.27 24.35
C TYR A 477 -15.96 15.84 23.79
N VAL A 478 -14.95 15.37 23.05
CA VAL A 478 -14.91 13.99 22.53
C VAL A 478 -15.00 12.98 23.68
N ALA A 479 -14.20 13.16 24.74
CA ALA A 479 -14.25 12.28 25.91
C ALA A 479 -15.64 12.25 26.59
N LYS A 480 -16.34 13.39 26.66
CA LYS A 480 -17.70 13.46 27.23
C LYS A 480 -18.70 12.65 26.41
N VAL A 481 -18.65 12.75 25.08
CA VAL A 481 -19.52 11.98 24.17
C VAL A 481 -19.19 10.48 24.26
N MET A 482 -17.90 10.12 24.21
CA MET A 482 -17.43 8.74 24.32
C MET A 482 -17.85 8.09 25.63
N LYS A 483 -17.82 8.84 26.75
CA LYS A 483 -18.27 8.36 28.05
C LYS A 483 -19.76 7.98 28.06
N ARG A 484 -20.63 8.72 27.36
CA ARG A 484 -22.07 8.39 27.26
C ARG A 484 -22.32 7.09 26.50
N ARG A 485 -21.44 6.75 25.54
CA ARG A 485 -21.52 5.54 24.70
C ARG A 485 -20.99 4.28 25.39
N ALA A 486 -20.01 4.46 26.29
CA ALA A 486 -19.24 3.38 26.88
C ALA A 486 -20.13 2.35 27.62
N PRO A 487 -19.83 1.04 27.52
CA PRO A 487 -20.55 -0.01 28.25
C PRO A 487 -20.24 0.02 29.76
N GLY A 488 -21.03 -0.71 30.56
CA GLY A 488 -20.67 -1.07 31.94
C GLY A 488 -20.84 0.02 32.99
N GLN A 489 -21.49 1.13 32.65
CA GLN A 489 -21.73 2.21 33.60
C GLN A 489 -22.93 1.95 34.53
N ASN A 490 -23.93 1.18 34.05
CA ASN A 490 -25.21 1.02 34.75
C ASN A 490 -25.66 -0.45 34.83
N LYS A 491 -26.56 -0.75 35.77
CA LYS A 491 -27.08 -2.12 36.05
C LYS A 491 -27.84 -2.76 34.89
N TRP A 492 -28.38 -1.95 33.97
CA TRP A 492 -29.13 -2.38 32.78
C TRP A 492 -28.25 -2.47 31.51
N SER A 493 -26.93 -2.34 31.65
CA SER A 493 -25.96 -2.51 30.56
C SER A 493 -25.04 -3.70 30.80
N THR A 494 -24.38 -4.19 29.76
CA THR A 494 -23.35 -5.22 29.90
C THR A 494 -22.25 -4.76 30.87
N PRO A 495 -21.79 -5.61 31.82
CA PRO A 495 -20.79 -5.24 32.82
C PRO A 495 -19.35 -5.17 32.29
N ARG A 496 -19.15 -5.15 30.97
CA ARG A 496 -17.84 -4.90 30.36
C ARG A 496 -17.51 -3.42 30.55
N SER A 497 -16.33 -3.12 31.08
CA SER A 497 -15.78 -1.77 31.17
C SER A 497 -14.63 -1.63 30.17
N GLU A 498 -14.71 -0.62 29.32
CA GLU A 498 -13.67 -0.25 28.36
C GLU A 498 -13.36 1.23 28.60
N GLU A 499 -12.08 1.61 28.78
CA GLU A 499 -11.70 2.99 29.12
C GLU A 499 -12.01 3.98 27.99
N ASP A 500 -12.06 3.51 26.74
CA ASP A 500 -12.37 4.31 25.54
C ASP A 500 -11.60 5.62 25.43
N LYS A 501 -10.34 5.61 25.89
CA LYS A 501 -9.43 6.74 25.78
C LYS A 501 -9.05 6.94 24.31
N VAL A 502 -9.48 8.07 23.77
CA VAL A 502 -9.17 8.50 22.39
C VAL A 502 -7.80 9.14 22.36
N ILE A 503 -6.99 8.74 21.37
CA ILE A 503 -5.70 9.33 21.04
C ILE A 503 -5.83 9.97 19.66
N PHE A 504 -5.34 11.20 19.51
CA PHE A 504 -5.30 11.92 18.24
C PHE A 504 -3.88 12.00 17.72
N GLU A 505 -3.71 11.73 16.42
CA GLU A 505 -2.47 11.92 15.66
C GLU A 505 -2.79 12.80 14.44
N ASN A 506 -1.89 13.72 14.10
CA ASN A 506 -2.02 14.54 12.90
C ASN A 506 -1.26 13.85 11.77
N GLU A 507 -1.97 13.41 10.73
CA GLU A 507 -1.38 12.81 9.54
C GLU A 507 -1.70 13.65 8.30
N ALA A 508 -0.76 14.52 7.91
CA ALA A 508 -0.93 15.44 6.77
C ALA A 508 -2.22 16.29 6.90
N GLU A 509 -3.13 16.24 5.91
CA GLU A 509 -4.43 16.95 5.89
C GLU A 509 -5.57 16.14 6.55
N ARG A 510 -5.25 15.06 7.27
CA ARG A 510 -6.22 14.15 7.87
C ARG A 510 -6.12 14.16 9.38
N VAL A 511 -7.27 14.12 10.04
CA VAL A 511 -7.35 13.90 11.48
C VAL A 511 -7.48 12.41 11.74
N HIS A 512 -6.55 11.86 12.52
CA HIS A 512 -6.58 10.46 12.94
C HIS A 512 -6.95 10.35 14.41
N GLY A 513 -8.06 9.68 14.70
CA GLY A 513 -8.52 9.42 16.06
C GLY A 513 -8.69 7.93 16.31
N TYR A 514 -8.04 7.38 17.33
CA TYR A 514 -8.09 5.95 17.61
C TYR A 514 -8.14 5.60 19.10
N ILE A 515 -8.54 4.35 19.38
CA ILE A 515 -8.64 3.77 20.72
C ILE A 515 -7.84 2.47 20.73
N VAL A 516 -7.05 2.26 21.79
CA VAL A 516 -6.34 1.00 22.02
C VAL A 516 -7.26 0.03 22.76
N ASN A 517 -7.49 -1.16 22.21
CA ASN A 517 -8.34 -2.16 22.85
C ASN A 517 -7.56 -2.90 23.95
N ALA A 518 -8.05 -2.87 25.19
CA ALA A 518 -7.42 -3.53 26.34
C ALA A 518 -7.81 -5.02 26.48
N ASN A 519 -8.86 -5.48 25.80
CA ASN A 519 -9.46 -6.81 26.03
C ASN A 519 -9.35 -7.73 24.81
N THR A 520 -8.12 -8.11 24.45
CA THR A 520 -7.85 -9.10 23.40
C THR A 520 -7.86 -10.50 24.00
N LYS A 521 -9.03 -11.11 24.16
CA LYS A 521 -9.17 -12.56 24.41
C LYS A 521 -9.77 -13.26 23.19
N PRO A 522 -8.94 -13.80 22.28
CA PRO A 522 -9.40 -14.50 21.07
C PRO A 522 -10.11 -15.83 21.35
N LYS A 523 -9.90 -16.42 22.53
CA LYS A 523 -10.22 -17.84 22.83
C LYS A 523 -11.69 -18.13 23.17
N ASP A 524 -12.56 -17.13 23.33
CA ASP A 524 -13.94 -17.35 23.79
C ASP A 524 -14.92 -17.72 22.64
N TYR A 525 -14.49 -17.72 21.37
CA TYR A 525 -15.37 -17.90 20.19
C TYR A 525 -15.03 -19.10 19.27
N ASP A 526 -14.00 -19.88 19.56
CA ASP A 526 -13.69 -21.15 18.85
C ASP A 526 -14.91 -22.11 18.74
N PRO A 527 -15.81 -22.24 19.75
CA PRO A 527 -16.94 -23.17 19.68
C PRO A 527 -18.04 -22.79 18.68
N ILE A 528 -18.03 -21.55 18.14
CA ILE A 528 -19.13 -20.98 17.33
C ILE A 528 -18.68 -20.65 15.89
N ALA A 529 -17.41 -20.90 15.56
CA ALA A 529 -16.83 -20.55 14.26
C ALA A 529 -17.60 -21.12 13.04
N ASN A 530 -18.31 -22.24 13.21
CA ASN A 530 -19.09 -22.89 12.17
C ASN A 530 -20.61 -22.83 12.37
N THR A 531 -21.07 -22.21 13.46
CA THR A 531 -22.49 -22.12 13.83
C THR A 531 -22.91 -20.65 13.91
N PRO A 532 -23.24 -20.01 12.77
CA PRO A 532 -23.52 -18.58 12.73
C PRO A 532 -24.62 -18.21 13.73
N ARG A 533 -24.40 -17.14 14.50
CA ARG A 533 -25.37 -16.68 15.50
C ARG A 533 -26.57 -16.08 14.77
N PRO A 534 -27.81 -16.45 15.13
CA PRO A 534 -28.99 -15.85 14.52
C PRO A 534 -28.98 -14.33 14.65
N SER A 535 -29.41 -13.64 13.59
CA SER A 535 -29.48 -12.17 13.56
C SER A 535 -28.13 -11.43 13.70
N HIS A 536 -26.99 -12.13 13.65
CA HIS A 536 -25.64 -11.56 13.49
C HIS A 536 -25.17 -11.59 12.04
N ALA A 537 -24.09 -10.86 11.76
CA ALA A 537 -23.46 -10.83 10.44
C ALA A 537 -22.60 -12.07 10.14
N ASP A 538 -22.47 -13.04 11.06
CA ASP A 538 -21.52 -14.16 10.94
C ASP A 538 -21.61 -14.89 9.60
N TYR A 539 -22.81 -15.25 9.14
CA TYR A 539 -23.02 -15.93 7.87
C TYR A 539 -22.84 -15.02 6.65
N THR A 540 -23.38 -13.80 6.69
CA THR A 540 -23.30 -12.86 5.56
C THR A 540 -21.89 -12.31 5.39
N ALA A 541 -21.17 -12.06 6.48
CA ALA A 541 -19.75 -11.73 6.48
C ALA A 541 -18.92 -12.85 5.87
N ARG A 542 -19.24 -14.11 6.18
CA ARG A 542 -18.59 -15.27 5.55
C ARG A 542 -18.84 -15.34 4.03
N LEU A 543 -20.07 -15.06 3.59
CA LEU A 543 -20.39 -15.01 2.15
C LEU A 543 -19.64 -13.90 1.41
N LEU A 544 -19.46 -12.74 2.06
CA LEU A 544 -18.86 -11.57 1.44
C LEU A 544 -17.33 -11.58 1.49
N TYR A 545 -16.75 -11.97 2.64
CA TYR A 545 -15.31 -11.83 2.93
C TYR A 545 -14.60 -13.17 3.17
N GLY A 546 -15.30 -14.30 3.09
CA GLY A 546 -14.73 -15.62 3.30
C GLY A 546 -14.59 -16.03 4.77
N ASP A 547 -13.93 -17.17 4.99
CA ASP A 547 -13.98 -17.91 6.25
C ASP A 547 -13.24 -17.22 7.42
N ASP A 548 -12.28 -16.34 7.13
CA ASP A 548 -11.49 -15.67 8.18
C ASP A 548 -12.21 -14.46 8.78
N ALA A 549 -13.11 -13.81 8.02
CA ALA A 549 -13.93 -12.71 8.50
C ALA A 549 -15.00 -13.13 9.53
N ALA A 550 -15.41 -14.40 9.53
CA ALA A 550 -16.43 -14.92 10.43
C ALA A 550 -15.90 -15.27 11.83
N LYS A 551 -14.57 -15.34 12.01
CA LYS A 551 -13.93 -15.85 13.24
C LYS A 551 -13.77 -14.80 14.35
N SER A 552 -13.98 -13.51 14.06
CA SER A 552 -13.63 -12.41 14.99
C SER A 552 -14.77 -11.90 15.88
N GLY A 553 -15.75 -12.74 16.24
CA GLY A 553 -16.74 -12.39 17.27
C GLY A 553 -17.60 -11.14 16.96
N GLY A 554 -17.69 -10.75 15.68
CA GLY A 554 -18.41 -9.56 15.20
C GLY A 554 -17.55 -8.60 14.38
N GLY A 555 -16.21 -8.66 14.46
CA GLY A 555 -15.31 -7.91 13.56
C GLY A 555 -15.67 -6.43 13.40
N ILE A 556 -15.70 -5.94 12.15
CA ILE A 556 -16.16 -4.60 11.80
C ILE A 556 -17.68 -4.39 11.99
N PHE A 557 -18.46 -5.46 12.09
CA PHE A 557 -19.91 -5.40 12.30
C PHE A 557 -20.30 -5.27 13.78
N SER A 558 -19.31 -5.26 14.68
CA SER A 558 -19.52 -5.11 16.11
C SER A 558 -20.04 -3.71 16.45
N GLY A 559 -20.92 -3.64 17.45
CA GLY A 559 -21.30 -2.35 18.08
C GLY A 559 -20.08 -1.58 18.62
N ARG A 560 -18.93 -2.23 18.81
CA ARG A 560 -17.66 -1.57 19.13
C ARG A 560 -17.23 -0.56 18.06
N MET A 561 -17.54 -0.81 16.79
CA MET A 561 -17.16 0.08 15.68
C MET A 561 -17.93 1.41 15.66
N THR A 562 -18.96 1.56 16.50
CA THR A 562 -19.60 2.86 16.75
C THR A 562 -18.69 3.81 17.53
N ALA A 563 -17.65 3.33 18.21
CA ALA A 563 -16.71 4.18 18.93
C ALA A 563 -15.94 5.13 17.97
N PRO A 564 -15.27 4.65 16.91
CA PRO A 564 -14.73 5.50 15.86
C PRO A 564 -15.75 6.48 15.24
N LEU A 565 -16.99 6.04 15.00
CA LEU A 565 -18.07 6.91 14.50
C LEU A 565 -18.36 8.05 15.48
N CYS A 566 -18.42 7.77 16.78
CA CYS A 566 -18.62 8.77 17.82
C CYS A 566 -17.45 9.75 17.95
N ILE A 567 -16.21 9.35 17.64
CA ILE A 567 -15.06 10.28 17.61
C ILE A 567 -15.31 11.36 16.56
N ALA A 568 -15.62 10.95 15.32
CA ALA A 568 -15.91 11.89 14.23
C ALA A 568 -17.17 12.71 14.50
N GLY A 569 -18.23 12.08 15.00
CA GLY A 569 -19.47 12.77 15.30
C GLY A 569 -19.39 13.73 16.49
N ALA A 570 -18.50 13.48 17.46
CA ALA A 570 -18.27 14.45 18.54
C ALA A 570 -17.59 15.73 18.03
N ILE A 571 -16.67 15.60 17.07
CA ILE A 571 -16.03 16.76 16.41
C ILE A 571 -17.08 17.54 15.62
N ALA A 572 -17.85 16.86 14.76
CA ALA A 572 -18.93 17.48 13.98
C ALA A 572 -19.97 18.15 14.89
N LYS A 573 -20.40 17.48 15.96
CA LYS A 573 -21.38 18.02 16.92
C LYS A 573 -20.85 19.27 17.63
N CYS A 574 -19.58 19.28 18.03
CA CYS A 574 -18.97 20.45 18.65
C CYS A 574 -18.96 21.65 17.69
N GLU A 575 -18.65 21.43 16.41
CA GLU A 575 -18.68 22.48 15.39
C GLU A 575 -20.08 22.98 15.06
N LEU A 576 -21.09 22.10 15.07
CA LEU A 576 -22.49 22.48 14.90
C LEU A 576 -23.00 23.33 16.08
N GLU A 577 -22.63 22.98 17.32
CA GLU A 577 -23.03 23.75 18.50
C GLU A 577 -22.48 25.18 18.48
N LYS A 578 -21.24 25.38 17.98
CA LYS A 578 -20.66 26.72 17.76
C LYS A 578 -21.49 27.56 16.77
N ARG A 579 -22.21 26.90 15.85
CA ARG A 579 -23.08 27.50 14.83
C ARG A 579 -24.55 27.58 15.28
N GLY A 580 -24.83 27.33 16.56
CA GLY A 580 -26.19 27.39 17.11
C GLY A 580 -27.06 26.15 16.82
N ILE A 581 -26.52 25.14 16.15
CA ILE A 581 -27.22 23.90 15.83
C ILE A 581 -27.01 22.88 16.95
N LYS A 582 -28.11 22.40 17.55
CA LYS A 582 -28.05 21.50 18.70
C LYS A 582 -28.79 20.20 18.39
N ILE A 583 -28.09 19.08 18.58
CA ILE A 583 -28.62 17.74 18.33
C ILE A 583 -28.80 17.02 19.67
N TYR A 584 -30.04 16.66 19.97
CA TYR A 584 -30.39 15.90 21.16
C TYR A 584 -31.20 14.67 20.79
N SER A 585 -30.96 13.58 21.51
CA SER A 585 -31.75 12.36 21.38
C SER A 585 -32.18 11.86 22.75
N HIS A 586 -33.33 11.20 22.80
CA HIS A 586 -33.80 10.44 23.96
C HIS A 586 -34.39 9.10 23.53
N LEU A 587 -34.54 8.20 24.48
CA LEU A 587 -35.16 6.90 24.27
C LEU A 587 -36.68 7.08 24.37
N LEU A 588 -37.34 7.11 23.22
CA LEU A 588 -38.79 7.28 23.12
C LEU A 588 -39.55 6.03 23.58
N GLN A 589 -39.02 4.83 23.31
CA GLN A 589 -39.75 3.60 23.57
C GLN A 589 -38.84 2.42 23.90
N VAL A 590 -39.28 1.56 24.82
CA VAL A 590 -38.75 0.20 25.04
C VAL A 590 -39.92 -0.75 25.23
N GLU A 591 -39.98 -1.81 24.43
CA GLU A 591 -41.17 -2.68 24.34
C GLU A 591 -42.47 -1.85 24.17
N GLU A 592 -43.43 -1.98 25.09
CA GLU A 592 -44.72 -1.29 25.07
C GLU A 592 -44.70 0.02 25.90
N VAL A 593 -43.59 0.33 26.57
CA VAL A 593 -43.45 1.53 27.41
C VAL A 593 -42.95 2.68 26.53
N SER A 594 -43.70 3.78 26.50
CA SER A 594 -43.35 5.00 25.76
C SER A 594 -43.09 6.17 26.70
N ASP A 595 -42.07 6.96 26.37
CA ASP A 595 -41.75 8.26 26.97
C ASP A 595 -42.51 9.37 26.24
N VAL A 596 -42.47 10.59 26.78
CA VAL A 596 -43.09 11.76 26.13
C VAL A 596 -42.31 12.13 24.87
N GLY A 597 -42.97 12.08 23.70
CA GLY A 597 -42.37 12.43 22.41
C GLY A 597 -42.47 13.93 22.06
N TYR A 598 -41.76 14.36 21.01
CA TYR A 598 -41.73 15.76 20.58
C TYR A 598 -43.13 16.33 20.31
N TYR A 599 -43.98 15.55 19.64
CA TYR A 599 -45.35 15.95 19.30
C TYR A 599 -46.32 15.96 20.48
N GLU A 600 -45.93 15.40 21.63
CA GLU A 600 -46.69 15.44 22.87
C GLU A 600 -46.34 16.67 23.73
N GLY A 601 -45.28 17.40 23.37
CA GLY A 601 -45.07 18.80 23.79
C GLY A 601 -43.97 19.06 24.81
N PHE A 602 -42.86 18.30 24.80
CA PHE A 602 -41.67 18.70 25.57
C PHE A 602 -40.92 19.87 24.91
N SER A 603 -40.19 20.66 25.70
CA SER A 603 -39.39 21.80 25.22
C SER A 603 -37.92 21.44 24.96
N GLU A 604 -37.19 22.30 24.22
CA GLU A 604 -35.73 22.16 24.05
C GLU A 604 -35.00 22.04 25.41
N LYS A 605 -35.48 22.73 26.44
CA LYS A 605 -34.89 22.68 27.80
C LYS A 605 -35.07 21.32 28.47
N ASP A 606 -36.12 20.59 28.14
CA ASP A 606 -36.39 19.28 28.72
C ASP A 606 -35.43 18.25 28.12
N ILE A 607 -35.33 18.19 26.79
CA ILE A 607 -34.42 17.25 26.12
C ILE A 607 -32.94 17.60 26.32
N ALA A 608 -32.59 18.88 26.49
CA ALA A 608 -31.21 19.30 26.77
C ALA A 608 -30.66 18.79 28.12
N GLN A 609 -31.53 18.33 29.03
CA GLN A 609 -31.11 17.72 30.30
C GLN A 609 -30.81 16.23 30.17
N VAL A 610 -31.34 15.55 29.15
CA VAL A 610 -31.19 14.10 28.92
C VAL A 610 -29.72 13.64 28.92
N PRO A 611 -28.75 14.36 28.31
CA PRO A 611 -27.35 13.94 28.33
C PRO A 611 -26.72 13.82 29.72
N ALA A 612 -27.30 14.44 30.75
CA ALA A 612 -26.83 14.40 32.13
C ALA A 612 -27.55 13.35 32.99
N LYS A 613 -28.63 12.74 32.49
CA LYS A 613 -29.40 11.73 33.21
C LYS A 613 -28.75 10.35 33.15
N GLU A 614 -29.05 9.51 34.14
CA GLU A 614 -28.57 8.12 34.21
C GLU A 614 -29.23 7.23 33.14
N PHE A 615 -30.52 7.49 32.85
CA PHE A 615 -31.29 6.83 31.82
C PHE A 615 -31.80 7.89 30.83
N PRO A 616 -31.63 7.71 29.51
CA PRO A 616 -31.78 8.79 28.54
C PRO A 616 -33.23 9.03 28.14
N VAL A 617 -34.09 9.45 29.08
CA VAL A 617 -35.52 9.74 28.89
C VAL A 617 -35.87 11.16 29.32
N ILE A 618 -36.97 11.70 28.80
CA ILE A 618 -37.60 12.95 29.22
C ILE A 618 -38.30 12.74 30.58
N ASP A 619 -39.19 11.76 30.69
CA ASP A 619 -39.88 11.42 31.94
C ASP A 619 -39.20 10.25 32.67
N ASP A 620 -38.61 10.54 33.83
CA ASP A 620 -37.93 9.54 34.67
C ASP A 620 -38.88 8.45 35.20
N SER A 621 -40.20 8.71 35.25
CA SER A 621 -41.19 7.70 35.64
C SER A 621 -41.35 6.64 34.55
N CYS A 622 -41.42 7.04 33.28
CA CYS A 622 -41.35 6.15 32.12
C CYS A 622 -40.00 5.41 32.08
N GLY A 623 -38.91 6.11 32.37
CA GLY A 623 -37.58 5.51 32.47
C GLY A 623 -37.50 4.33 33.44
N LYS A 624 -38.13 4.43 34.62
CA LYS A 624 -38.20 3.31 35.58
C LYS A 624 -38.93 2.10 35.01
N LEU A 625 -40.06 2.32 34.33
CA LEU A 625 -40.84 1.25 33.69
C LEU A 625 -40.05 0.59 32.54
N MET A 626 -39.31 1.38 31.75
CA MET A 626 -38.41 0.85 30.71
C MET A 626 -37.28 0.01 31.32
N ILE A 627 -36.67 0.46 32.42
CA ILE A 627 -35.64 -0.31 33.14
C ILE A 627 -36.21 -1.63 33.68
N GLU A 628 -37.44 -1.64 34.18
CA GLU A 628 -38.13 -2.86 34.62
C GLU A 628 -38.36 -3.84 33.46
N ALA A 629 -38.79 -3.35 32.29
CA ALA A 629 -38.92 -4.15 31.07
C ALA A 629 -37.58 -4.78 30.64
N ILE A 630 -36.51 -3.98 30.62
CA ILE A 630 -35.15 -4.46 30.32
C ILE A 630 -34.71 -5.52 31.34
N SER A 631 -34.97 -5.30 32.62
CA SER A 631 -34.61 -6.24 33.69
C SER A 631 -35.39 -7.55 33.60
N ARG A 632 -36.67 -7.51 33.21
CA ARG A 632 -37.48 -8.69 32.95
C ARG A 632 -36.89 -9.52 31.82
N ALA A 633 -36.65 -8.92 30.66
CA ALA A 633 -36.04 -9.62 29.53
C ALA A 633 -34.68 -10.23 29.89
N GLN A 634 -33.85 -9.50 30.64
CA GLN A 634 -32.56 -10.02 31.13
C GLN A 634 -32.72 -11.26 32.02
N LYS A 635 -33.70 -11.28 32.93
CA LYS A 635 -33.99 -12.43 33.81
C LYS A 635 -34.49 -13.63 33.02
N ASP A 636 -35.26 -13.38 31.96
CA ASP A 636 -35.77 -14.41 31.05
C ASP A 636 -34.68 -14.92 30.09
N GLY A 637 -33.48 -14.34 30.14
CA GLY A 637 -32.35 -14.71 29.28
C GLY A 637 -32.50 -14.18 27.85
N ASP A 638 -33.33 -13.16 27.65
CA ASP A 638 -33.69 -12.53 26.38
C ASP A 638 -33.27 -11.04 26.34
N SER A 639 -33.69 -10.32 25.31
CA SER A 639 -33.40 -8.90 25.09
C SER A 639 -34.58 -8.16 24.47
N VAL A 640 -34.55 -6.82 24.54
CA VAL A 640 -35.60 -5.94 24.01
C VAL A 640 -35.02 -4.85 23.12
N GLY A 641 -35.82 -4.43 22.14
CA GLY A 641 -35.51 -3.32 21.25
C GLY A 641 -35.98 -1.98 21.83
N GLY A 642 -35.89 -0.93 21.02
CA GLY A 642 -36.41 0.38 21.39
C GLY A 642 -36.39 1.37 20.24
N VAL A 643 -37.02 2.53 20.46
CA VAL A 643 -37.06 3.65 19.53
C VAL A 643 -36.34 4.85 20.15
N ILE A 644 -35.46 5.48 19.39
CA ILE A 644 -34.74 6.69 19.78
C ILE A 644 -35.29 7.84 18.96
N GLU A 645 -35.84 8.86 19.60
CA GLU A 645 -36.25 10.10 18.93
C GLU A 645 -35.10 11.11 19.00
N THR A 646 -34.86 11.81 17.90
CA THR A 646 -33.80 12.81 17.75
C THR A 646 -34.40 14.11 17.23
N VAL A 647 -34.03 15.20 17.88
CA VAL A 647 -34.47 16.55 17.53
C VAL A 647 -33.24 17.44 17.30
N ILE A 648 -33.21 18.10 16.15
CA ILE A 648 -32.15 19.00 15.71
C ILE A 648 -32.72 20.42 15.71
N TYR A 649 -32.28 21.22 16.68
CA TYR A 649 -32.68 22.61 16.82
C TYR A 649 -31.68 23.55 16.13
N GLY A 650 -32.15 24.74 15.75
CA GLY A 650 -31.31 25.78 15.16
C GLY A 650 -30.93 25.53 13.70
N MET A 651 -31.60 24.59 13.03
CA MET A 651 -31.32 24.27 11.63
C MET A 651 -31.66 25.46 10.72
N PRO A 652 -30.70 25.98 9.92
CA PRO A 652 -30.96 27.04 8.95
C PRO A 652 -31.96 26.58 7.88
N GLY A 653 -32.70 27.52 7.29
CA GLY A 653 -33.56 27.22 6.14
C GLY A 653 -32.74 26.91 4.90
N GLY A 654 -33.25 26.03 4.04
CA GLY A 654 -32.64 25.80 2.73
C GLY A 654 -31.44 24.84 2.70
N ILE A 655 -31.12 24.14 3.78
CA ILE A 655 -30.07 23.09 3.79
C ILE A 655 -30.64 21.79 3.23
N GLY A 656 -29.81 21.01 2.52
CA GLY A 656 -30.25 19.85 1.73
C GLY A 656 -30.46 20.20 0.26
N GLY A 657 -31.11 19.28 -0.47
CA GLY A 657 -31.28 19.39 -1.92
C GLY A 657 -32.22 18.33 -2.49
N PRO A 658 -32.38 18.30 -3.83
CA PRO A 658 -33.32 17.42 -4.49
C PRO A 658 -32.84 15.97 -4.52
N LEU A 659 -33.78 15.02 -4.50
CA LEU A 659 -33.56 13.59 -4.77
C LEU A 659 -32.48 12.95 -3.86
N PHE A 660 -31.22 12.90 -4.30
CA PHE A 660 -30.11 12.26 -3.59
C PHE A 660 -29.41 13.19 -2.57
N ASP A 661 -29.68 14.49 -2.65
CA ASP A 661 -29.10 15.51 -1.78
C ASP A 661 -30.02 15.86 -0.59
N GLY A 662 -31.14 15.14 -0.45
CA GLY A 662 -32.11 15.36 0.61
C GLY A 662 -31.57 15.00 2.00
N ILE A 663 -31.95 15.81 3.00
CA ILE A 663 -31.55 15.61 4.41
C ILE A 663 -31.91 14.20 4.88
N GLU A 664 -33.10 13.71 4.55
CA GLU A 664 -33.60 12.39 4.98
C GLU A 664 -32.67 11.27 4.49
N GLY A 665 -32.25 11.33 3.22
CA GLY A 665 -31.38 10.33 2.60
C GLY A 665 -29.98 10.32 3.21
N LYS A 666 -29.40 11.50 3.42
CA LYS A 666 -28.05 11.66 4.01
C LYS A 666 -28.02 11.21 5.46
N ILE A 667 -29.03 11.57 6.27
CA ILE A 667 -29.16 11.08 7.65
C ILE A 667 -29.41 9.58 7.66
N ALA A 668 -30.35 9.07 6.86
CA ALA A 668 -30.68 7.65 6.84
C ALA A 668 -29.45 6.79 6.50
N GLN A 669 -28.65 7.19 5.51
CA GLN A 669 -27.45 6.46 5.09
C GLN A 669 -26.50 6.21 6.27
N ILE A 670 -26.18 7.23 7.05
CA ILE A 670 -25.22 7.10 8.16
C ILE A 670 -25.86 6.47 9.40
N ILE A 671 -27.17 6.68 9.63
CA ILE A 671 -27.88 6.03 10.72
C ILE A 671 -27.95 4.51 10.49
N TYR A 672 -28.15 4.04 9.25
CA TYR A 672 -28.10 2.61 8.93
C TYR A 672 -26.70 1.98 9.08
N ALA A 673 -25.64 2.79 9.21
CA ALA A 673 -24.31 2.27 9.58
C ALA A 673 -24.23 1.86 11.06
N ILE A 674 -25.16 2.31 11.91
CA ILE A 674 -25.24 1.90 13.31
C ILE A 674 -25.79 0.46 13.37
N PRO A 675 -25.07 -0.49 13.98
CA PRO A 675 -25.55 -1.85 14.11
C PRO A 675 -26.90 -1.92 14.82
N ALA A 676 -27.75 -2.85 14.38
CA ALA A 676 -29.10 -3.11 14.89
C ALA A 676 -30.19 -2.08 14.53
N VAL A 677 -29.88 -1.01 13.79
CA VAL A 677 -30.91 -0.17 13.20
C VAL A 677 -31.75 -0.98 12.19
N LYS A 678 -33.07 -0.78 12.23
CA LYS A 678 -34.03 -1.39 11.28
C LYS A 678 -34.97 -0.40 10.61
N GLY A 679 -35.12 0.80 11.14
CA GLY A 679 -35.97 1.83 10.57
C GLY A 679 -35.49 3.21 10.96
N VAL A 680 -35.70 4.17 10.06
CA VAL A 680 -35.59 5.60 10.32
C VAL A 680 -36.83 6.25 9.72
N GLU A 681 -37.50 7.10 10.48
CA GLU A 681 -38.66 7.85 10.02
C GLU A 681 -38.52 9.32 10.42
N PHE A 682 -39.03 10.22 9.58
CA PHE A 682 -38.93 11.66 9.75
C PHE A 682 -40.33 12.25 9.95
N GLY A 683 -40.45 13.24 10.81
CA GLY A 683 -41.73 13.88 11.05
C GLY A 683 -42.75 12.94 11.70
N TYR A 684 -43.98 12.95 11.18
CA TYR A 684 -45.01 11.94 11.49
C TYR A 684 -44.72 10.56 10.88
N GLY A 685 -43.71 10.43 10.02
CA GLY A 685 -43.28 9.13 9.51
C GLY A 685 -44.43 8.32 8.92
N PHE A 686 -44.60 7.08 9.41
CA PHE A 686 -45.68 6.19 8.97
C PHE A 686 -47.08 6.68 9.38
N GLU A 687 -47.23 7.48 10.45
CA GLU A 687 -48.52 8.03 10.85
C GLU A 687 -49.13 8.93 9.77
N SER A 688 -48.28 9.60 8.99
CA SER A 688 -48.71 10.41 7.83
C SER A 688 -49.54 9.61 6.82
N SER A 689 -49.35 8.29 6.73
CA SER A 689 -50.07 7.42 5.79
C SER A 689 -51.55 7.22 6.13
N TYR A 690 -51.95 7.50 7.37
CA TYR A 690 -53.34 7.41 7.83
C TYR A 690 -54.11 8.74 7.71
N LEU A 691 -53.42 9.83 7.33
CA LEU A 691 -53.98 11.17 7.26
C LEU A 691 -54.38 11.57 5.84
N ARG A 692 -55.40 12.42 5.72
CA ARG A 692 -55.69 13.15 4.49
C ARG A 692 -54.73 14.32 4.33
N GLY A 693 -54.53 14.80 3.09
CA GLY A 693 -53.66 15.96 2.84
C GLY A 693 -54.06 17.20 3.65
N SER A 694 -55.36 17.45 3.84
CA SER A 694 -55.86 18.56 4.68
C SER A 694 -55.48 18.41 6.16
N GLU A 695 -55.21 17.19 6.62
CA GLU A 695 -54.81 16.87 7.99
C GLU A 695 -53.28 16.80 8.11
N ASN A 696 -52.56 16.41 7.05
CA ASN A 696 -51.12 16.25 7.07
C ASN A 696 -50.35 17.56 6.76
N ASN A 697 -50.89 18.41 5.90
CA ASN A 697 -50.20 19.62 5.45
C ASN A 697 -49.88 20.55 6.63
N ASP A 698 -48.65 21.09 6.64
CA ASP A 698 -48.19 22.09 7.59
C ASP A 698 -48.36 23.51 6.99
N PRO A 699 -49.29 24.33 7.49
CA PRO A 699 -49.51 25.68 6.96
C PRO A 699 -48.32 26.60 7.21
N PHE A 700 -47.91 27.35 6.19
CA PHE A 700 -46.89 28.39 6.33
C PHE A 700 -47.48 29.65 6.97
N VAL A 701 -46.75 30.22 7.93
CA VAL A 701 -47.10 31.44 8.65
C VAL A 701 -45.89 32.36 8.78
N MET A 702 -46.14 33.65 9.00
CA MET A 702 -45.10 34.64 9.24
C MET A 702 -44.88 34.80 10.74
N THR A 703 -43.63 34.75 11.19
CA THR A 703 -43.27 35.10 12.58
C THR A 703 -43.44 36.60 12.81
N LYS A 704 -43.46 37.03 14.09
CA LYS A 704 -43.55 38.46 14.43
C LYS A 704 -42.38 39.27 13.90
N ASP A 705 -41.23 38.62 13.72
CA ASP A 705 -39.98 39.23 13.27
C ASP A 705 -39.82 39.17 11.73
N GLY A 706 -40.83 38.65 11.00
CA GLY A 706 -40.88 38.69 9.54
C GLY A 706 -40.26 37.48 8.83
N HIS A 707 -40.00 36.38 9.53
CA HIS A 707 -39.50 35.14 8.94
C HIS A 707 -40.64 34.16 8.62
N VAL A 708 -40.50 33.38 7.55
CA VAL A 708 -41.44 32.29 7.23
C VAL A 708 -41.18 31.10 8.15
N THR A 709 -42.25 30.51 8.68
CA THR A 709 -42.22 29.28 9.48
C THR A 709 -43.47 28.44 9.16
N ILE A 710 -43.64 27.31 9.84
CA ILE A 710 -44.83 26.45 9.73
C ILE A 710 -45.56 26.35 11.07
N GLU A 711 -46.89 26.31 11.04
CA GLU A 711 -47.75 26.26 12.23
C GLU A 711 -47.69 24.89 12.93
N ASN A 712 -47.54 23.82 12.16
CA ASN A 712 -47.35 22.45 12.63
C ASN A 712 -46.05 21.90 12.04
N ASN A 713 -45.46 20.88 12.64
CA ASN A 713 -44.20 20.27 12.17
C ASN A 713 -44.36 18.79 11.78
N LYS A 714 -45.46 18.42 11.10
CA LYS A 714 -45.71 17.02 10.71
C LYS A 714 -44.70 16.52 9.68
N CYS A 715 -44.14 17.43 8.88
CA CYS A 715 -43.04 17.18 7.97
C CYS A 715 -41.69 16.92 8.66
N GLY A 716 -41.59 17.14 9.97
CA GLY A 716 -40.36 16.91 10.73
C GLY A 716 -39.21 17.86 10.36
N GLY A 717 -39.55 19.10 9.97
CA GLY A 717 -38.62 20.17 9.64
C GLY A 717 -38.05 20.09 8.24
N ILE A 718 -38.51 19.13 7.41
CA ILE A 718 -37.97 18.87 6.08
C ILE A 718 -39.10 18.83 5.05
N LEU A 719 -38.97 19.60 3.97
CA LEU A 719 -39.89 19.58 2.83
C LEU A 719 -39.10 19.48 1.53
N GLY A 720 -39.39 18.46 0.72
CA GLY A 720 -38.70 18.24 -0.55
C GLY A 720 -37.20 17.94 -0.42
N GLY A 721 -36.77 17.37 0.71
CA GLY A 721 -35.36 17.13 1.00
C GLY A 721 -34.63 18.30 1.66
N ILE A 722 -35.33 19.40 1.94
CA ILE A 722 -34.74 20.69 2.31
C ILE A 722 -35.28 21.14 3.68
N SER A 723 -34.41 21.66 4.55
CA SER A 723 -34.80 22.19 5.85
C SER A 723 -35.68 23.43 5.71
N VAL A 724 -36.75 23.50 6.50
CA VAL A 724 -37.72 24.60 6.47
C VAL A 724 -37.13 25.90 7.05
N GLY A 725 -36.28 25.81 8.09
CA GLY A 725 -35.74 26.98 8.77
C GLY A 725 -36.76 27.64 9.71
N GLY A 726 -36.60 28.93 10.00
CA GLY A 726 -37.58 29.70 10.78
C GLY A 726 -37.83 29.18 12.20
N GLY A 727 -36.83 28.53 12.82
CA GLY A 727 -36.91 27.95 14.15
C GLY A 727 -37.55 26.55 14.22
N VAL A 728 -37.92 25.96 13.09
CA VAL A 728 -38.54 24.64 13.01
C VAL A 728 -37.46 23.55 13.14
N PRO A 729 -37.55 22.64 14.15
CA PRO A 729 -36.54 21.61 14.32
C PRO A 729 -36.72 20.47 13.32
N VAL A 730 -35.61 19.81 12.97
CA VAL A 730 -35.66 18.52 12.26
C VAL A 730 -35.90 17.40 13.28
N VAL A 731 -36.90 16.56 13.02
CA VAL A 731 -37.33 15.49 13.95
C VAL A 731 -37.33 14.15 13.24
N PHE A 732 -36.65 13.16 13.82
CA PHE A 732 -36.65 11.79 13.30
C PHE A 732 -36.53 10.74 14.41
N SER A 733 -37.07 9.55 14.13
CA SER A 733 -37.04 8.40 15.03
C SER A 733 -36.23 7.26 14.42
N THR A 734 -35.47 6.56 15.25
CA THR A 734 -34.61 5.44 14.87
C THR A 734 -35.02 4.17 15.62
N ALA A 735 -35.43 3.15 14.88
CA ALA A 735 -35.82 1.86 15.42
C ALA A 735 -34.61 0.93 15.59
N ILE A 736 -34.37 0.48 16.83
CA ILE A 736 -33.30 -0.44 17.22
C ILE A 736 -33.91 -1.81 17.55
N LYS A 737 -33.47 -2.86 16.83
CA LYS A 737 -33.93 -4.23 17.12
C LYS A 737 -33.38 -4.74 18.47
N PRO A 738 -34.03 -5.76 19.08
CA PRO A 738 -33.47 -6.47 20.22
C PRO A 738 -32.04 -6.99 19.98
N THR A 739 -31.24 -7.02 21.04
CA THR A 739 -29.84 -7.50 20.98
C THR A 739 -29.80 -8.98 20.56
N PRO A 740 -29.20 -9.35 19.42
CA PRO A 740 -29.28 -10.75 18.94
C PRO A 740 -28.57 -11.78 19.83
N SER A 741 -27.57 -11.34 20.61
CA SER A 741 -26.88 -12.22 21.55
C SER A 741 -27.67 -12.34 22.85
N ILE A 742 -28.37 -13.46 22.99
CA ILE A 742 -29.19 -13.81 24.16
C ILE A 742 -28.72 -15.12 24.80
N ALA A 743 -29.07 -15.34 26.06
CA ALA A 743 -28.67 -16.53 26.82
C ALA A 743 -29.52 -17.76 26.48
N ALA A 744 -30.72 -17.55 25.93
CA ALA A 744 -31.57 -18.62 25.42
C ALA A 744 -30.89 -19.40 24.29
N GLU A 745 -31.18 -20.70 24.22
CA GLU A 745 -30.72 -21.55 23.11
C GLU A 745 -31.46 -21.19 21.83
N GLN A 746 -30.72 -21.08 20.72
CA GLN A 746 -31.28 -20.69 19.43
C GLN A 746 -31.00 -21.74 18.35
N LYS A 747 -31.93 -21.89 17.41
CA LYS A 747 -31.76 -22.74 16.23
C LYS A 747 -30.79 -22.08 15.25
N THR A 748 -29.88 -22.87 14.70
CA THR A 748 -28.94 -22.44 13.64
C THR A 748 -28.56 -23.63 12.76
N VAL A 749 -27.55 -23.49 11.92
CA VAL A 749 -26.97 -24.53 11.09
C VAL A 749 -25.49 -24.69 11.40
N ASP A 750 -24.96 -25.89 11.21
CA ASP A 750 -23.52 -26.12 11.17
C ASP A 750 -23.06 -26.06 9.70
N LEU A 751 -22.21 -25.09 9.40
CA LEU A 751 -21.78 -24.78 8.03
C LEU A 751 -20.84 -25.84 7.43
N VAL A 752 -20.21 -26.69 8.26
CA VAL A 752 -19.30 -27.75 7.81
C VAL A 752 -20.09 -29.02 7.51
N THR A 753 -20.88 -29.48 8.48
CA THR A 753 -21.68 -30.70 8.37
C THR A 753 -22.95 -30.49 7.54
N ARG A 754 -23.34 -29.24 7.28
CA ARG A 754 -24.55 -28.83 6.54
C ARG A 754 -25.84 -29.38 7.15
N LYS A 755 -25.94 -29.35 8.48
CA LYS A 755 -27.11 -29.82 9.24
C LYS A 755 -27.65 -28.74 10.15
N ASN A 756 -28.95 -28.80 10.46
CA ASN A 756 -29.55 -27.99 11.51
C ASN A 756 -28.95 -28.37 12.87
N THR A 757 -28.69 -27.37 13.70
CA THR A 757 -28.15 -27.52 15.06
C THR A 757 -28.68 -26.41 15.96
N THR A 758 -28.19 -26.35 17.19
CA THR A 758 -28.44 -25.24 18.12
C THR A 758 -27.15 -24.53 18.49
N VAL A 759 -27.28 -23.27 18.91
CA VAL A 759 -26.18 -22.48 19.46
C VAL A 759 -26.65 -21.78 20.72
N LYS A 760 -25.78 -21.75 21.72
CA LYS A 760 -25.94 -20.94 22.93
C LYS A 760 -24.77 -19.96 22.97
N VAL A 761 -25.07 -18.67 22.91
CA VAL A 761 -24.02 -17.64 22.88
C VAL A 761 -23.49 -17.44 24.31
N PRO A 762 -22.19 -17.71 24.58
CA PRO A 762 -21.62 -17.52 25.89
C PRO A 762 -21.33 -16.04 26.15
N GLY A 763 -21.46 -15.63 27.41
CA GLY A 763 -21.05 -14.30 27.88
C GLY A 763 -22.21 -13.44 28.39
N ARG A 764 -21.87 -12.20 28.77
CA ARG A 764 -22.82 -11.20 29.26
C ARG A 764 -23.11 -10.21 28.14
N HIS A 765 -24.34 -10.24 27.62
CA HIS A 765 -24.79 -9.40 26.51
C HIS A 765 -25.65 -8.25 27.01
N ASP A 766 -25.80 -7.20 26.20
CA ASP A 766 -26.71 -6.10 26.52
C ASP A 766 -28.16 -6.58 26.42
N PRO A 767 -28.98 -6.50 27.49
CA PRO A 767 -30.40 -6.83 27.41
C PRO A 767 -31.19 -5.81 26.59
N CYS A 768 -30.66 -4.60 26.40
CA CYS A 768 -31.15 -3.61 25.45
C CYS A 768 -30.01 -2.67 25.05
N ILE A 769 -29.71 -2.57 23.75
CA ILE A 769 -28.66 -1.68 23.24
C ILE A 769 -29.15 -0.24 22.97
N ALA A 770 -30.46 -0.02 22.89
CA ALA A 770 -31.04 1.28 22.51
C ALA A 770 -30.57 2.45 23.40
N PRO A 771 -30.51 2.34 24.75
CA PRO A 771 -30.01 3.43 25.59
C PRO A 771 -28.58 3.87 25.24
N ARG A 772 -27.73 2.92 24.84
CA ARG A 772 -26.33 3.19 24.47
C ARG A 772 -26.19 3.72 23.04
N ALA A 773 -27.17 3.45 22.19
CA ALA A 773 -27.21 3.96 20.82
C ALA A 773 -27.65 5.43 20.75
N VAL A 774 -28.28 5.99 21.80
CA VAL A 774 -28.68 7.41 21.87
C VAL A 774 -27.54 8.37 21.48
N PRO A 775 -26.35 8.36 22.14
CA PRO A 775 -25.24 9.23 21.73
C PRO A 775 -24.66 8.88 20.35
N VAL A 776 -24.84 7.64 19.86
CA VAL A 776 -24.36 7.23 18.54
C VAL A 776 -25.24 7.83 17.44
N VAL A 777 -26.56 7.85 17.64
CA VAL A 777 -27.53 8.48 16.74
C VAL A 777 -27.27 9.99 16.65
N GLU A 778 -27.04 10.66 17.78
CA GLU A 778 -26.64 12.08 17.79
C GLU A 778 -25.38 12.33 16.95
N CYS A 779 -24.34 11.49 17.12
CA CYS A 779 -23.08 11.61 16.39
C CYS A 779 -23.24 11.36 14.89
N ALA A 780 -24.01 10.35 14.50
CA ALA A 780 -24.28 10.04 13.11
C ALA A 780 -25.04 11.19 12.43
N ALA A 781 -26.08 11.72 13.08
CA ALA A 781 -26.80 12.89 12.59
C ALA A 781 -25.87 14.12 12.48
N ALA A 782 -25.01 14.35 13.47
CA ALA A 782 -24.07 15.46 13.45
C ALA A 782 -23.12 15.40 12.24
N ILE A 783 -22.61 14.22 11.89
CA ILE A 783 -21.75 14.05 10.70
C ILE A 783 -22.50 14.43 9.43
N ALA A 784 -23.72 13.91 9.22
CA ALA A 784 -24.50 14.18 8.03
C ALA A 784 -24.87 15.67 7.91
N ILE A 785 -25.32 16.30 9.01
CA ILE A 785 -25.65 17.72 9.01
C ILE A 785 -24.42 18.59 8.77
N TYR A 786 -23.30 18.27 9.41
CA TYR A 786 -22.09 19.06 9.25
C TYR A 786 -21.53 18.97 7.83
N ASP A 787 -21.53 17.78 7.23
CA ASP A 787 -21.15 17.59 5.81
C ASP A 787 -22.00 18.46 4.87
N MET A 788 -23.33 18.47 5.06
CA MET A 788 -24.24 19.29 4.24
C MET A 788 -24.06 20.80 4.45
N ILE A 789 -23.66 21.23 5.65
CA ILE A 789 -23.35 22.64 5.91
C ILE A 789 -22.04 23.03 5.23
N LEU A 790 -21.03 22.18 5.31
CA LEU A 790 -19.75 22.42 4.64
C LEU A 790 -19.87 22.49 3.13
N SER A 791 -20.75 21.67 2.53
CA SER A 791 -20.92 21.64 1.06
C SER A 791 -21.58 22.90 0.49
N LYS A 792 -22.31 23.67 1.31
CA LYS A 792 -22.95 24.93 0.88
C LYS A 792 -22.10 26.20 1.03
N GLY A 793 -21.03 26.18 1.85
CA GLY A 793 -20.24 27.38 2.19
C GLY A 793 -20.85 28.20 3.34
N GLU A 794 -20.29 29.39 3.65
CA GLU A 794 -20.79 30.25 4.75
C GLU A 794 -22.27 30.56 4.58
N ILE A 795 -23.07 30.13 5.56
CA ILE A 795 -24.51 30.37 5.63
C ILE A 795 -24.70 31.82 6.05
N SER A 796 -25.23 32.66 5.15
CA SER A 796 -25.60 34.03 5.51
C SER A 796 -26.78 34.02 6.47
N ASP A 797 -26.68 34.75 7.59
CA ASP A 797 -27.75 34.94 8.59
C ASP A 797 -29.05 35.59 8.05
N GLU A 798 -29.12 35.87 6.74
CA GLU A 798 -30.27 36.52 6.07
C GLU A 798 -31.25 35.53 5.38
N SER A 799 -31.09 34.21 5.52
CA SER A 799 -32.03 33.22 4.95
C SER A 799 -33.06 32.67 5.94
#